data_AF-A0A8B8FUK5-F1
#
_entry.id   AF-A0A8B8FUK5-F1
#
_cell.length_a   1.000
_cell.length_b   1.000
_cell.length_c   1.000
_cell.angle_alpha   90.00
_cell.angle_beta   90.00
_cell.angle_gamma   90.00
#
_symmetry.space_group_name_H-M   'P 1'
#
loop_
_entity.id
_entity.type
_entity.pdbx_description
1 polymer ?
#
loop_
_entity_poly.entity_id
_entity_poly.type
_entity_poly.pdbx_seq_one_letter_code
_entity_poly.pdbx_strand_id
1 'polypeptide(L)'
;MMIIVCNYLRRLSTICNYHLMFTRTMFIRSIDKSKSKNWSQQQPYNKFFVLDFEATCDDKAHLLKPQEIIEFPCILVEFSTVSRNFEVLSYFHSYVKPIIHTELTEYCSQLTGITQDMICNSPLFDEVFQNFCKWYINQVNDEDKSIIVTSGNWDLGNIFVEQCKLFPSTVKIPEFMCTWINIKKLFALTIGQYPFGIQNMLKTANLKQMGSIHNGMVGKWPEHVGILALELIVPSRYVNQIDLELHDGVSKGKYTIGLGQERMAFCSDREDVVSLCLTAVSSLMLRTQTSYSDIGRLEVGTETLVDKSKSIKSMLMRLFKNSNNNNVEGVDSTNACYGGTAALFNSVAWLESSAWDGRLAIVVAADVATYAQGGARPTGGAGAVAMLIGPNAPLVLDRGLRASHMDDTYDFYKGNMHTNYPLVDGKLSVQCYFEALYNCYCLYRKKFLNKFANDNETNTSSKSVLQHFDAIIFHSPYGKLVRKAFTWLTLHDLQIDANFYKKNSNLLKYKLTDINVDLLSDPDVLKDTEQLFKKLTEPTQKLPRNIGNMYTASVFGGLISYLISKPAYEMGGQRIAMFSFGSGMCSSFYSINIRSGEKLDTLISHLVPHVAEKLEKRHCTSPAEFENILKIRELTYNKAPFEPTTNIEDLFPGSWYLTYIDSMFRRYYSQ
;
A
#
# COMPACT_ATOMS: atom_id res chain seq x y z
N MET A 1 -21.96 2.69 17.67
CA MET A 1 -23.41 2.81 17.37
C MET A 1 -23.87 1.87 16.23
N MET A 2 -23.18 1.84 15.09
CA MET A 2 -23.54 1.06 13.89
C MET A 2 -23.91 -0.42 14.14
N ILE A 3 -23.10 -1.19 14.87
CA ILE A 3 -23.38 -2.63 15.10
C ILE A 3 -24.71 -2.85 15.86
N ILE A 4 -25.09 -1.92 16.73
CA ILE A 4 -26.36 -1.94 17.45
C ILE A 4 -27.49 -1.57 16.49
N VAL A 5 -27.31 -0.54 15.65
CA VAL A 5 -28.26 -0.18 14.57
C VAL A 5 -28.55 -1.41 13.71
N CYS A 6 -27.51 -2.13 13.30
CA CYS A 6 -27.62 -3.31 12.44
C CYS A 6 -28.41 -4.47 13.06
N ASN A 7 -28.24 -4.74 14.36
CA ASN A 7 -28.87 -5.89 15.00
C ASN A 7 -30.31 -5.63 15.44
N TYR A 8 -30.61 -4.39 15.83
CA TYR A 8 -31.92 -4.06 16.39
C TYR A 8 -32.92 -3.62 15.32
N LEU A 9 -32.49 -2.87 14.29
CA LEU A 9 -33.38 -2.58 13.15
C LEU A 9 -33.77 -3.86 12.38
N ARG A 10 -32.88 -4.87 12.34
CA ARG A 10 -33.13 -6.17 11.68
C ARG A 10 -34.19 -7.03 12.37
N ARG A 11 -34.43 -6.83 13.68
CA ARG A 11 -35.43 -7.60 14.45
C ARG A 11 -36.84 -6.99 14.42
N LEU A 12 -37.02 -5.82 13.80
CA LEU A 12 -38.27 -5.07 13.85
C LEU A 12 -38.99 -5.09 12.50
N SER A 13 -39.86 -6.08 12.32
CA SER A 13 -40.96 -6.05 11.34
C SER A 13 -42.09 -5.09 11.74
N THR A 14 -41.83 -4.06 12.58
CA THR A 14 -42.85 -3.33 13.32
C THR A 14 -42.45 -1.93 13.79
N ILE A 15 -42.61 -0.91 12.93
CA ILE A 15 -42.72 0.50 13.32
C ILE A 15 -43.76 1.20 12.42
N CYS A 16 -44.85 1.73 13.00
CA CYS A 16 -45.98 2.35 12.31
C CYS A 16 -45.88 3.89 12.15
N ASN A 17 -46.55 4.41 11.10
CA ASN A 17 -46.72 5.81 10.69
C ASN A 17 -47.44 6.73 11.70
N TYR A 18 -47.19 8.05 11.58
CA TYR A 18 -48.18 9.09 11.89
C TYR A 18 -48.21 10.19 10.81
N HIS A 19 -49.43 10.50 10.35
CA HIS A 19 -49.82 11.67 9.57
C HIS A 19 -50.05 12.85 10.52
N LEU A 20 -49.55 14.04 10.20
CA LEU A 20 -49.79 15.28 10.96
C LEU A 20 -50.76 16.19 10.20
N MET A 21 -51.90 16.49 10.81
CA MET A 21 -52.64 17.72 10.53
C MET A 21 -51.91 18.91 11.18
N PHE A 22 -51.85 20.02 10.44
CA PHE A 22 -51.23 21.30 10.78
C PHE A 22 -51.65 21.86 12.14
N THR A 23 -50.69 22.43 12.89
CA THR A 23 -50.64 23.85 13.30
C THR A 23 -49.37 24.14 14.11
N ARG A 24 -48.82 25.35 13.94
CA ARG A 24 -47.51 25.86 14.38
C ARG A 24 -47.20 25.63 15.88
N THR A 25 -46.30 24.68 16.18
CA THR A 25 -45.26 24.77 17.24
C THR A 25 -44.27 23.60 17.02
N MET A 26 -43.01 23.89 16.68
CA MET A 26 -41.97 22.86 16.46
C MET A 26 -41.66 22.13 17.78
N PHE A 27 -42.27 20.97 18.00
CA PHE A 27 -41.82 20.03 19.02
C PHE A 27 -40.81 19.08 18.38
N ILE A 28 -39.54 19.25 18.73
CA ILE A 28 -38.46 18.29 18.51
C ILE A 28 -38.83 16.99 19.24
N ARG A 29 -38.98 15.86 18.54
CA ARG A 29 -39.51 14.61 19.16
C ARG A 29 -38.68 13.38 18.80
N SER A 30 -38.22 12.67 19.84
CA SER A 30 -37.87 11.24 19.72
C SER A 30 -39.14 10.41 19.57
N ILE A 31 -39.21 9.49 18.61
CA ILE A 31 -40.37 8.61 18.37
C ILE A 31 -40.59 7.69 19.59
N ASP A 32 -41.71 7.84 20.34
CA ASP A 32 -41.85 7.13 21.65
C ASP A 32 -43.27 6.82 22.19
N LYS A 33 -44.38 6.83 21.43
CA LYS A 33 -45.70 6.45 22.04
C LYS A 33 -46.71 5.76 21.11
N SER A 34 -47.10 4.52 21.44
CA SER A 34 -48.46 4.22 21.96
C SER A 34 -48.57 2.80 22.55
N LYS A 35 -49.46 2.66 23.55
CA LYS A 35 -49.95 1.39 24.09
C LYS A 35 -50.98 0.81 23.11
N SER A 36 -50.64 -0.18 22.28
CA SER A 36 -51.64 -1.14 21.76
C SER A 36 -50.98 -2.39 21.18
N LYS A 37 -51.47 -3.55 21.64
CA LYS A 37 -51.18 -4.88 21.08
C LYS A 37 -51.75 -4.97 19.66
N ASN A 38 -50.89 -4.92 18.65
CA ASN A 38 -50.93 -5.72 17.40
C ASN A 38 -49.80 -5.23 16.49
N TRP A 39 -48.72 -6.01 16.43
CA TRP A 39 -47.46 -5.63 15.79
C TRP A 39 -47.37 -6.36 14.44
N SER A 40 -47.81 -5.73 13.33
CA SER A 40 -47.78 -6.33 11.98
C SER A 40 -47.44 -5.39 10.80
N GLN A 41 -46.59 -4.37 10.95
CA GLN A 41 -46.19 -3.48 9.83
C GLN A 41 -44.67 -3.22 9.74
N GLN A 42 -44.06 -3.54 8.59
CA GLN A 42 -42.62 -3.34 8.33
C GLN A 42 -42.15 -1.88 8.55
N GLN A 43 -40.93 -1.72 9.07
CA GLN A 43 -40.29 -0.42 9.27
C GLN A 43 -40.19 0.37 7.94
N PRO A 44 -40.46 1.69 7.92
CA PRO A 44 -40.67 2.41 6.65
C PRO A 44 -39.41 3.05 6.05
N TYR A 45 -38.26 3.06 6.73
CA TYR A 45 -37.06 3.78 6.30
C TYR A 45 -36.08 2.87 5.55
N ASN A 46 -35.53 3.33 4.43
CA ASN A 46 -34.48 2.62 3.70
C ASN A 46 -33.08 3.17 4.02
N LYS A 47 -32.98 4.46 4.39
CA LYS A 47 -31.71 5.14 4.67
C LYS A 47 -31.64 5.65 6.11
N PHE A 48 -30.52 5.39 6.78
CA PHE A 48 -30.30 5.76 8.17
C PHE A 48 -29.03 6.58 8.32
N PHE A 49 -29.16 7.77 8.89
CA PHE A 49 -28.07 8.70 9.14
C PHE A 49 -27.66 8.61 10.60
N VAL A 50 -26.59 7.86 10.87
CA VAL A 50 -26.10 7.58 12.22
C VAL A 50 -25.21 8.74 12.67
N LEU A 51 -25.66 9.52 13.65
CA LEU A 51 -25.05 10.78 14.09
C LEU A 51 -24.68 10.74 15.58
N ASP A 52 -23.50 11.24 15.92
CA ASP A 52 -22.93 11.24 17.29
C ASP A 52 -22.08 12.50 17.47
N PHE A 53 -22.54 13.53 18.18
CA PHE A 53 -21.73 14.75 18.35
C PHE A 53 -20.69 14.58 19.46
N GLU A 54 -19.50 15.11 19.24
CA GLU A 54 -18.57 15.38 20.34
C GLU A 54 -18.55 16.87 20.65
N ALA A 55 -18.36 17.20 21.93
CA ALA A 55 -18.53 18.55 22.45
C ALA A 55 -17.47 18.95 23.45
N THR A 56 -17.28 20.26 23.59
CA THR A 56 -16.48 20.83 24.68
C THR A 56 -17.01 20.33 26.03
N CYS A 57 -16.12 19.81 26.88
CA CYS A 57 -16.44 19.30 28.21
C CYS A 57 -15.29 19.54 29.20
N ASP A 58 -15.57 19.34 30.48
CA ASP A 58 -14.61 19.45 31.58
C ASP A 58 -14.86 18.35 32.64
N ASP A 59 -13.91 18.19 33.57
CA ASP A 59 -13.91 17.16 34.61
C ASP A 59 -14.55 17.62 35.94
N LYS A 60 -15.11 18.84 35.98
CA LYS A 60 -15.58 19.50 37.22
C LYS A 60 -17.06 19.27 37.49
N ALA A 61 -17.45 19.46 38.76
CA ALA A 61 -18.82 19.27 39.27
C ALA A 61 -19.88 20.21 38.63
N HIS A 62 -19.45 21.25 37.91
CA HIS A 62 -20.29 22.10 37.08
C HIS A 62 -19.91 21.86 35.63
N LEU A 63 -20.76 21.16 34.89
CA LEU A 63 -20.62 20.97 33.44
C LEU A 63 -20.35 22.32 32.76
N LEU A 64 -19.26 22.40 31.99
CA LEU A 64 -18.98 23.49 31.04
C LEU A 64 -20.27 23.87 30.28
N LYS A 65 -20.69 25.14 30.35
CA LYS A 65 -21.93 25.62 29.73
C LYS A 65 -21.74 27.01 29.07
N PRO A 66 -22.20 27.19 27.82
CA PRO A 66 -22.78 26.16 26.96
C PRO A 66 -21.70 25.16 26.49
N GLN A 67 -22.10 23.92 26.23
CA GLN A 67 -21.23 23.01 25.48
C GLN A 67 -21.34 23.34 24.00
N GLU A 68 -20.22 23.35 23.30
CA GLU A 68 -20.17 23.58 21.86
C GLU A 68 -19.77 22.29 21.13
N ILE A 69 -20.42 22.02 20.00
CA ILE A 69 -20.05 20.90 19.12
C ILE A 69 -18.65 21.17 18.57
N ILE A 70 -17.76 20.18 18.68
CA ILE A 70 -16.38 20.23 18.18
C ILE A 70 -16.08 19.13 17.15
N GLU A 71 -16.93 18.11 17.05
CA GLU A 71 -16.90 17.10 15.98
C GLU A 71 -18.32 16.82 15.48
N PHE A 72 -18.48 16.76 14.16
CA PHE A 72 -19.74 16.48 13.47
C PHE A 72 -19.62 15.24 12.56
N PRO A 73 -19.56 14.02 13.13
CA PRO A 73 -19.59 12.79 12.35
C PRO A 73 -21.04 12.36 12.06
N CYS A 74 -21.29 11.95 10.82
CA CYS A 74 -22.52 11.26 10.43
C CYS A 74 -22.23 10.19 9.38
N ILE A 75 -22.77 8.99 9.56
CA ILE A 75 -22.60 7.88 8.62
C ILE A 75 -23.96 7.52 8.02
N LEU A 76 -24.03 7.46 6.69
CA LEU A 76 -25.19 6.95 5.99
C LEU A 76 -25.08 5.43 5.82
N VAL A 77 -26.09 4.72 6.30
CA VAL A 77 -26.23 3.28 6.11
C VAL A 77 -27.57 2.89 5.48
N GLU A 78 -27.57 1.86 4.67
CA GLU A 78 -28.75 1.26 4.03
C GLU A 78 -28.77 -0.25 4.26
N PHE A 79 -29.97 -0.84 4.41
CA PHE A 79 -30.09 -2.28 4.56
C PHE A 79 -30.08 -2.99 3.21
N SER A 80 -29.03 -3.77 2.96
CA SER A 80 -28.92 -4.62 1.77
C SER A 80 -29.67 -5.93 1.99
N THR A 81 -30.68 -6.16 1.15
CA THR A 81 -31.48 -7.40 1.17
C THR A 81 -30.65 -8.61 0.73
N VAL A 82 -29.62 -8.39 -0.08
CA VAL A 82 -28.69 -9.41 -0.60
C VAL A 82 -27.73 -9.87 0.49
N SER A 83 -27.01 -8.94 1.12
CA SER A 83 -26.05 -9.26 2.19
C SER A 83 -26.73 -9.49 3.55
N ARG A 84 -28.03 -9.18 3.64
CA ARG A 84 -28.83 -9.18 4.88
C ARG A 84 -28.16 -8.39 6.00
N ASN A 85 -27.47 -7.31 5.65
CA ASN A 85 -26.72 -6.46 6.56
C ASN A 85 -26.88 -4.99 6.16
N PHE A 86 -26.54 -4.08 7.09
CA PHE A 86 -26.43 -2.67 6.72
C PHE A 86 -25.07 -2.41 6.06
N GLU A 87 -25.12 -1.72 4.94
CA GLU A 87 -23.97 -1.29 4.17
C GLU A 87 -23.79 0.22 4.35
N VAL A 88 -22.55 0.65 4.55
CA VAL A 88 -22.21 2.08 4.62
C VAL A 88 -22.15 2.62 3.21
N LEU A 89 -22.99 3.60 2.89
CA LEU A 89 -23.04 4.22 1.56
C LEU A 89 -22.17 5.46 1.48
N SER A 90 -22.14 6.26 2.55
CA SER A 90 -21.48 7.57 2.56
C SER A 90 -21.20 8.01 4.00
N TYR A 91 -20.36 9.02 4.17
CA TYR A 91 -20.08 9.65 5.46
C TYR A 91 -19.94 11.16 5.29
N PHE A 92 -20.27 11.88 6.35
CA PHE A 92 -19.97 13.28 6.56
C PHE A 92 -19.14 13.39 7.82
N HIS A 93 -18.07 14.17 7.75
CA HIS A 93 -17.24 14.47 8.91
C HIS A 93 -16.70 15.89 8.81
N SER A 94 -16.73 16.59 9.93
CA SER A 94 -16.08 17.88 10.06
C SER A 94 -15.78 18.14 11.53
N TYR A 95 -14.61 18.68 11.81
CA TYR A 95 -14.37 19.35 13.08
C TYR A 95 -15.01 20.73 13.06
N VAL A 96 -15.40 21.21 14.22
CA VAL A 96 -16.11 22.48 14.37
C VAL A 96 -15.32 23.38 15.29
N LYS A 97 -15.09 24.62 14.87
CA LYS A 97 -14.43 25.62 15.69
C LYS A 97 -15.41 26.20 16.72
N PRO A 98 -15.18 26.00 18.03
CA PRO A 98 -15.96 26.63 19.09
C PRO A 98 -15.68 28.14 19.15
N ILE A 99 -16.66 28.92 19.60
CA ILE A 99 -16.60 30.38 19.68
C ILE A 99 -16.67 30.93 21.12
N ILE A 100 -17.12 30.13 22.09
CA ILE A 100 -17.20 30.51 23.50
C ILE A 100 -16.03 29.88 24.27
N HIS A 101 -15.88 28.56 24.18
CA HIS A 101 -14.82 27.80 24.82
C HIS A 101 -13.77 27.42 23.76
N THR A 102 -13.03 28.44 23.31
CA THR A 102 -12.06 28.31 22.21
C THR A 102 -10.87 27.42 22.53
N GLU A 103 -10.53 27.27 23.81
CA GLU A 103 -9.46 26.39 24.30
C GLU A 103 -10.06 25.11 24.89
N LEU A 104 -9.67 23.95 24.38
CA LEU A 104 -10.09 22.65 24.89
C LEU A 104 -9.45 22.39 26.25
N THR A 105 -10.23 21.82 27.16
CA THR A 105 -9.68 21.30 28.41
C THR A 105 -8.87 20.03 28.12
N GLU A 106 -7.88 19.75 28.97
CA GLU A 106 -7.09 18.51 28.86
C GLU A 106 -8.00 17.28 28.93
N TYR A 107 -9.03 17.31 29.79
CA TYR A 107 -10.03 16.26 29.88
C TYR A 107 -10.76 16.02 28.55
N CYS A 108 -11.20 17.10 27.88
CA CYS A 108 -11.90 17.00 26.61
C CYS A 108 -11.02 16.40 25.52
N SER A 109 -9.74 16.82 25.43
CA SER A 109 -8.79 16.26 24.48
C SER A 109 -8.45 14.79 24.78
N GLN A 110 -8.33 14.40 26.05
CA GLN A 110 -8.11 12.99 26.41
C GLN A 110 -9.33 12.12 26.14
N LEU A 111 -10.54 12.63 26.38
CA LEU A 111 -11.79 11.89 26.18
C LEU A 111 -12.09 11.65 24.69
N THR A 112 -11.93 12.68 23.86
CA THR A 112 -12.32 12.66 22.44
C THR A 112 -11.15 12.36 21.49
N GLY A 113 -9.92 12.60 21.93
CA GLY A 113 -8.72 12.57 21.07
C GLY A 113 -8.56 13.81 20.18
N ILE A 114 -9.43 14.81 20.29
CA ILE A 114 -9.39 16.04 19.50
C ILE A 114 -8.36 17.01 20.09
N THR A 115 -7.43 17.49 19.26
CA THR A 115 -6.41 18.46 19.67
C THR A 115 -6.84 19.89 19.42
N GLN A 116 -6.21 20.83 20.12
CA GLN A 116 -6.45 22.26 19.94
C GLN A 116 -6.24 22.71 18.47
N ASP A 117 -5.19 22.20 17.82
CA ASP A 117 -4.89 22.54 16.41
C ASP A 117 -5.98 22.06 15.44
N MET A 118 -6.63 20.94 15.73
CA MET A 118 -7.73 20.41 14.89
C MET A 118 -8.90 21.39 14.88
N ILE A 119 -9.33 21.88 16.04
CA ILE A 119 -10.48 22.81 16.12
C ILE A 119 -10.12 24.25 15.70
N CYS A 120 -8.89 24.72 15.95
CA CYS A 120 -8.47 26.07 15.60
C CYS A 120 -8.53 26.37 14.11
N ASN A 121 -8.17 25.36 13.31
CA ASN A 121 -8.13 25.39 11.84
C ASN A 121 -9.44 24.94 11.19
N SER A 122 -10.48 24.69 11.98
CA SER A 122 -11.76 24.20 11.48
C SER A 122 -12.74 25.33 11.15
N PRO A 123 -13.72 25.07 10.27
CA PRO A 123 -14.81 26.02 10.00
C PRO A 123 -15.73 26.22 11.21
N LEU A 124 -16.51 27.30 11.18
CA LEU A 124 -17.55 27.55 12.18
C LEU A 124 -18.74 26.61 12.00
N PHE A 125 -19.52 26.43 13.07
CA PHE A 125 -20.65 25.50 13.07
C PHE A 125 -21.67 25.76 11.96
N ASP A 126 -22.00 27.01 11.65
CA ASP A 126 -22.99 27.33 10.63
C ASP A 126 -22.55 26.91 9.22
N GLU A 127 -21.27 27.09 8.89
CA GLU A 127 -20.68 26.58 7.65
C GLU A 127 -20.72 25.05 7.60
N VAL A 128 -20.25 24.40 8.68
CA VAL A 128 -20.27 22.93 8.78
C VAL A 128 -21.69 22.39 8.63
N PHE A 129 -22.67 23.02 9.30
CA PHE A 129 -24.06 22.60 9.26
C PHE A 129 -24.70 22.81 7.88
N GLN A 130 -24.38 23.90 7.18
CA GLN A 130 -24.81 24.10 5.79
C GLN A 130 -24.23 23.03 4.86
N ASN A 131 -22.96 22.67 5.05
CA ASN A 131 -22.31 21.60 4.30
C ASN A 131 -22.93 20.23 4.60
N PHE A 132 -23.26 19.96 5.86
CA PHE A 132 -24.00 18.76 6.26
C PHE A 132 -25.38 18.69 5.61
N CYS A 133 -26.13 19.80 5.59
CA CYS A 133 -27.45 19.84 4.95
C CYS A 133 -27.36 19.59 3.44
N LYS A 134 -26.38 20.19 2.76
CA LYS A 134 -26.12 19.93 1.33
C LYS A 134 -25.78 18.46 1.09
N TRP A 135 -24.91 17.91 1.93
CA TRP A 135 -24.55 16.49 1.85
C TRP A 135 -25.78 15.60 2.05
N TYR A 136 -26.59 15.82 3.09
CA TYR A 136 -27.80 15.06 3.38
C TYR A 136 -28.77 15.06 2.19
N ILE A 137 -29.06 16.23 1.64
CA ILE A 137 -29.97 16.37 0.49
C ILE A 137 -29.42 15.60 -0.72
N ASN A 138 -28.12 15.64 -0.97
CA ASN A 138 -27.49 14.89 -2.06
C ASN A 138 -27.50 13.36 -1.85
N GLN A 139 -27.77 12.88 -0.64
CA GLN A 139 -27.85 11.45 -0.33
C GLN A 139 -29.27 10.88 -0.45
N VAL A 140 -30.30 11.72 -0.57
CA VAL A 140 -31.72 11.33 -0.46
C VAL A 140 -32.48 11.80 -1.70
N ASN A 141 -33.08 10.87 -2.43
CA ASN A 141 -33.97 11.17 -3.56
C ASN A 141 -35.44 11.26 -3.08
N ASP A 142 -36.36 11.74 -3.92
CA ASP A 142 -37.79 11.87 -3.59
C ASP A 142 -38.47 10.55 -3.19
N GLU A 143 -37.93 9.42 -3.62
CA GLU A 143 -38.44 8.07 -3.29
C GLU A 143 -37.88 7.52 -1.96
N ASP A 144 -36.81 8.11 -1.44
CA ASP A 144 -36.12 7.61 -0.25
C ASP A 144 -36.82 8.02 1.04
N LYS A 145 -36.94 7.08 1.97
CA LYS A 145 -37.40 7.33 3.33
C LYS A 145 -36.21 7.28 4.27
N SER A 146 -35.73 8.47 4.63
CA SER A 146 -34.55 8.64 5.47
C SER A 146 -34.88 9.07 6.90
N ILE A 147 -34.02 8.73 7.85
CA ILE A 147 -34.11 9.21 9.24
C ILE A 147 -32.74 9.28 9.92
N ILE A 148 -32.56 10.24 10.84
CA ILE A 148 -31.37 10.31 11.69
C ILE A 148 -31.51 9.34 12.87
N VAL A 149 -30.40 8.70 13.24
CA VAL A 149 -30.30 7.77 14.36
C VAL A 149 -29.19 8.24 15.30
N THR A 150 -29.52 8.38 16.57
CA THR A 150 -28.57 8.81 17.61
C THR A 150 -28.56 7.82 18.78
N SER A 151 -27.50 7.89 19.59
CA SER A 151 -27.36 7.07 20.79
C SER A 151 -28.42 7.42 21.83
N GLY A 152 -28.70 8.72 22.00
CA GLY A 152 -29.69 9.24 22.93
C GLY A 152 -30.32 10.53 22.44
N ASN A 153 -31.07 11.20 23.32
CA ASN A 153 -31.66 12.50 23.00
C ASN A 153 -30.68 13.66 23.18
N TRP A 154 -29.46 13.41 23.65
CA TRP A 154 -28.52 14.48 23.99
C TRP A 154 -28.02 15.20 22.73
N ASP A 155 -27.67 14.47 21.67
CA ASP A 155 -27.17 15.03 20.40
C ASP A 155 -28.13 16.04 19.78
N LEU A 156 -29.31 15.58 19.35
CA LEU A 156 -30.29 16.43 18.65
C LEU A 156 -31.28 17.15 19.56
N GLY A 157 -31.57 16.59 20.73
CA GLY A 157 -32.55 17.14 21.66
C GLY A 157 -31.96 18.10 22.70
N ASN A 158 -30.63 18.24 22.76
CA ASN A 158 -29.96 19.16 23.66
C ASN A 158 -28.87 19.95 22.92
N ILE A 159 -27.72 19.34 22.63
CA ILE A 159 -26.55 20.11 22.20
C ILE A 159 -26.74 20.78 20.84
N PHE A 160 -27.35 20.11 19.86
CA PHE A 160 -27.67 20.71 18.58
C PHE A 160 -28.54 21.97 18.73
N VAL A 161 -29.53 21.91 19.62
CA VAL A 161 -30.45 23.03 19.88
C VAL A 161 -29.70 24.20 20.50
N GLU A 162 -28.83 23.94 21.49
CA GLU A 162 -28.00 24.99 22.11
C GLU A 162 -27.01 25.58 21.10
N GLN A 163 -26.39 24.74 20.27
CA GLN A 163 -25.46 25.18 19.23
C GLN A 163 -26.17 26.07 18.19
N CYS A 164 -27.38 25.72 17.75
CA CYS A 164 -28.16 26.55 16.82
C CYS A 164 -28.49 27.93 17.39
N LYS A 165 -28.68 28.06 18.72
CA LYS A 165 -28.93 29.37 19.36
C LYS A 165 -27.73 30.32 19.27
N LEU A 166 -26.52 29.79 19.09
CA LEU A 166 -25.31 30.59 18.88
C LEU A 166 -25.24 31.20 17.46
N PHE A 167 -26.03 30.68 16.51
CA PHE A 167 -26.01 31.09 15.10
C PHE A 167 -27.43 31.44 14.56
N PRO A 168 -28.21 32.32 15.23
CA PRO A 168 -29.62 32.54 14.91
C PRO A 168 -29.86 33.23 13.55
N SER A 169 -28.84 33.91 13.01
CA SER A 169 -28.91 34.62 11.73
C SER A 169 -28.55 33.74 10.53
N THR A 170 -27.76 32.68 10.71
CA THR A 170 -27.21 31.86 9.62
C THR A 170 -27.75 30.43 9.61
N VAL A 171 -28.23 29.92 10.74
CA VAL A 171 -28.75 28.55 10.85
C VAL A 171 -30.27 28.52 10.78
N LYS A 172 -30.80 27.84 9.77
CA LYS A 172 -32.21 27.45 9.68
C LYS A 172 -32.32 25.94 9.85
N ILE A 173 -33.07 25.50 10.85
CA ILE A 173 -33.20 24.07 11.16
C ILE A 173 -34.17 23.42 10.16
N PRO A 174 -33.71 22.47 9.31
CA PRO A 174 -34.56 21.75 8.39
C PRO A 174 -35.37 20.67 9.10
N GLU A 175 -36.49 20.25 8.51
CA GLU A 175 -37.44 19.31 9.13
C GLU A 175 -36.80 17.96 9.50
N PHE A 176 -35.87 17.46 8.68
CA PHE A 176 -35.21 16.17 8.92
C PHE A 176 -34.33 16.16 10.19
N MET A 177 -33.92 17.33 10.70
CA MET A 177 -33.17 17.46 11.96
C MET A 177 -34.09 17.43 13.20
N CYS A 178 -35.41 17.57 13.02
CA CYS A 178 -36.37 17.65 14.11
C CYS A 178 -36.91 16.28 14.57
N THR A 179 -36.58 15.21 13.84
CA THR A 179 -37.08 13.84 14.10
C THR A 179 -35.93 12.82 13.99
N TRP A 180 -35.78 11.96 15.00
CA TRP A 180 -34.76 10.90 15.01
C TRP A 180 -35.19 9.65 15.77
N ILE A 181 -34.45 8.56 15.53
CA ILE A 181 -34.51 7.33 16.30
C ILE A 181 -33.49 7.39 17.43
N ASN A 182 -33.97 7.23 18.68
CA ASN A 182 -33.11 7.02 19.84
C ASN A 182 -32.87 5.51 20.03
N ILE A 183 -31.64 5.06 19.80
CA ILE A 183 -31.35 3.63 19.80
C ILE A 183 -31.39 3.01 21.20
N LYS A 184 -31.10 3.74 22.28
CA LYS A 184 -31.23 3.23 23.65
C LYS A 184 -32.68 2.88 23.98
N LYS A 185 -33.64 3.67 23.49
CA LYS A 185 -35.07 3.36 23.64
C LYS A 185 -35.45 2.13 22.82
N LEU A 186 -34.98 2.06 21.57
CA LEU A 186 -35.21 0.89 20.71
C LEU A 186 -34.67 -0.40 21.31
N PHE A 187 -33.46 -0.33 21.87
CA PHE A 187 -32.82 -1.41 22.60
C PHE A 187 -33.66 -1.82 23.82
N ALA A 188 -34.13 -0.85 24.61
CA ALA A 188 -34.97 -1.11 25.78
C ALA A 188 -36.29 -1.80 25.43
N LEU A 189 -36.93 -1.40 24.33
CA LEU A 189 -38.14 -2.06 23.82
C LEU A 189 -37.90 -3.50 23.40
N THR A 190 -36.70 -3.81 22.88
CA THR A 190 -36.35 -5.15 22.38
C THR A 190 -35.86 -6.08 23.50
N ILE A 191 -35.13 -5.55 24.48
CA ILE A 191 -34.46 -6.32 25.54
C ILE A 191 -35.22 -6.27 26.88
N GLY A 192 -36.16 -5.33 27.04
CA GLY A 192 -36.93 -5.13 28.27
C GLY A 192 -36.20 -4.31 29.35
N GLN A 193 -34.98 -3.84 29.09
CA GLN A 193 -34.17 -3.05 30.03
C GLN A 193 -33.54 -1.84 29.34
N TYR A 194 -33.63 -0.66 29.97
CA TYR A 194 -32.99 0.54 29.47
C TYR A 194 -31.46 0.49 29.70
N PRO A 195 -30.64 0.69 28.65
CA PRO A 195 -29.19 0.57 28.78
C PRO A 195 -28.54 1.82 29.36
N PHE A 196 -27.50 1.63 30.19
CA PHE A 196 -26.74 2.73 30.80
C PHE A 196 -25.77 3.42 29.82
N GLY A 197 -25.55 2.86 28.63
CA GLY A 197 -24.63 3.40 27.62
C GLY A 197 -24.37 2.43 26.48
N ILE A 198 -23.59 2.85 25.48
CA ILE A 198 -23.24 2.02 24.32
C ILE A 198 -22.50 0.75 24.74
N GLN A 199 -21.56 0.83 25.69
CA GLN A 199 -20.84 -0.35 26.20
C GLN A 199 -21.79 -1.40 26.79
N ASN A 200 -22.80 -0.96 27.56
CA ASN A 200 -23.79 -1.87 28.12
C ASN A 200 -24.64 -2.52 27.01
N MET A 201 -25.05 -1.77 25.99
CA MET A 201 -25.75 -2.33 24.83
C MET A 201 -24.91 -3.37 24.09
N LEU A 202 -23.62 -3.08 23.84
CA LEU A 202 -22.71 -4.01 23.17
C LEU A 202 -22.53 -5.31 23.97
N LYS A 203 -22.29 -5.20 25.28
CA LYS A 203 -22.13 -6.36 26.17
C LYS A 203 -23.38 -7.24 26.19
N THR A 204 -24.56 -6.62 26.38
CA THR A 204 -25.84 -7.34 26.45
C THR A 204 -26.22 -7.96 25.09
N ALA A 205 -25.82 -7.35 23.97
CA ALA A 205 -26.03 -7.90 22.63
C ALA A 205 -24.94 -8.89 22.20
N ASN A 206 -23.94 -9.18 23.04
CA ASN A 206 -22.76 -9.99 22.71
C ASN A 206 -22.01 -9.50 21.44
N LEU A 207 -21.86 -8.18 21.33
CA LEU A 207 -21.19 -7.52 20.21
C LEU A 207 -19.82 -7.00 20.63
N LYS A 208 -18.82 -7.25 19.79
CA LYS A 208 -17.46 -6.72 20.00
C LYS A 208 -17.41 -5.24 19.59
N GLN A 209 -16.83 -4.40 20.45
CA GLN A 209 -16.54 -3.01 20.09
C GLN A 209 -15.49 -2.98 18.97
N MET A 210 -15.75 -2.17 17.94
CA MET A 210 -14.79 -1.80 16.91
C MET A 210 -14.59 -0.28 17.00
N GLY A 211 -13.33 0.18 17.02
CA GLY A 211 -12.98 1.60 17.20
C GLY A 211 -12.93 2.06 18.66
N SER A 212 -12.59 3.34 18.87
CA SER A 212 -12.67 4.02 20.16
C SER A 212 -14.07 4.58 20.40
N ILE A 213 -14.51 4.63 21.65
CA ILE A 213 -15.69 5.43 22.03
C ILE A 213 -15.22 6.89 22.04
N HIS A 214 -16.08 7.83 21.64
CA HIS A 214 -15.77 9.26 21.48
C HIS A 214 -14.83 9.64 20.33
N ASN A 215 -14.76 8.79 19.31
CA ASN A 215 -14.09 9.14 18.05
C ASN A 215 -14.97 8.73 16.89
N GLY A 216 -15.55 9.71 16.19
CA GLY A 216 -16.50 9.49 15.10
C GLY A 216 -15.91 8.85 13.84
N MET A 217 -14.58 8.80 13.73
CA MET A 217 -13.85 8.52 12.48
C MET A 217 -13.06 7.22 12.45
N VAL A 218 -12.79 6.54 13.57
CA VAL A 218 -12.02 5.28 13.51
C VAL A 218 -12.92 4.10 13.20
N GLY A 219 -13.16 3.90 11.89
CA GLY A 219 -13.89 2.74 11.37
C GLY A 219 -13.19 1.97 10.27
N LYS A 220 -12.37 2.59 9.40
CA LYS A 220 -11.73 1.90 8.29
C LYS A 220 -10.38 2.52 7.92
N TRP A 221 -9.34 1.69 7.98
CA TRP A 221 -8.11 1.87 7.20
C TRP A 221 -8.46 2.34 5.78
N PRO A 222 -7.75 3.31 5.18
CA PRO A 222 -8.03 3.78 3.82
C PRO A 222 -8.23 2.61 2.87
N GLU A 223 -9.32 2.53 2.13
CA GLU A 223 -9.58 1.31 1.36
C GLU A 223 -8.56 1.14 0.23
N HIS A 224 -8.20 -0.11 -0.06
CA HIS A 224 -7.40 -0.49 -1.22
C HIS A 224 -6.04 0.24 -1.31
N VAL A 225 -5.32 0.34 -0.20
CA VAL A 225 -3.96 0.91 -0.17
C VAL A 225 -3.01 0.08 -1.03
N GLY A 226 -2.26 0.76 -1.89
CA GLY A 226 -1.25 0.13 -2.72
C GLY A 226 -0.61 1.07 -3.72
N ILE A 227 -0.08 0.52 -4.80
CA ILE A 227 0.69 1.26 -5.80
C ILE A 227 -0.25 1.91 -6.80
N LEU A 228 -0.26 3.24 -6.83
CA LEU A 228 -1.01 4.09 -7.78
C LEU A 228 -0.26 4.24 -9.11
N ALA A 229 1.05 4.45 -9.04
CA ALA A 229 1.90 4.65 -10.20
C ALA A 229 3.31 4.07 -9.98
N LEU A 230 3.93 3.66 -11.08
CA LEU A 230 5.29 3.11 -11.15
C LEU A 230 6.11 3.90 -12.16
N GLU A 231 7.37 4.19 -11.84
CA GLU A 231 8.35 4.81 -12.74
C GLU A 231 9.62 3.99 -12.75
N LEU A 232 10.04 3.49 -13.93
CA LEU A 232 11.30 2.77 -14.11
C LEU A 232 12.37 3.71 -14.66
N ILE A 233 13.53 3.77 -14.02
CA ILE A 233 14.74 4.39 -14.55
C ILE A 233 15.80 3.31 -14.73
N VAL A 234 16.43 3.33 -15.90
CA VAL A 234 17.59 2.50 -16.25
C VAL A 234 18.66 3.41 -16.84
N PRO A 235 19.95 3.12 -16.60
CA PRO A 235 21.03 3.83 -17.28
C PRO A 235 20.90 3.75 -18.80
N SER A 236 21.42 4.75 -19.49
CA SER A 236 21.38 4.83 -20.96
C SER A 236 22.32 3.83 -21.64
N ARG A 237 23.15 3.10 -20.90
CA ARG A 237 24.15 2.17 -21.45
C ARG A 237 23.91 0.74 -20.99
N TYR A 238 24.25 -0.21 -21.86
CA TYR A 238 24.31 -1.63 -21.51
C TYR A 238 25.46 -2.35 -22.22
N VAL A 239 25.91 -3.46 -21.65
CA VAL A 239 26.80 -4.42 -22.33
C VAL A 239 25.99 -5.68 -22.70
N ASN A 240 26.22 -6.20 -23.91
CA ASN A 240 25.56 -7.43 -24.37
C ASN A 240 26.25 -8.64 -23.74
N GLN A 241 25.47 -9.58 -23.21
CA GLN A 241 26.01 -10.77 -22.55
C GLN A 241 26.69 -11.73 -23.52
N ILE A 242 26.27 -11.78 -24.80
CA ILE A 242 26.95 -12.57 -25.84
C ILE A 242 28.37 -12.01 -26.07
N ASP A 243 28.49 -10.70 -26.18
CA ASP A 243 29.78 -10.05 -26.41
C ASP A 243 30.68 -10.20 -25.17
N LEU A 244 30.09 -10.15 -23.97
CA LEU A 244 30.80 -10.38 -22.72
C LEU A 244 31.27 -11.84 -22.57
N GLU A 245 30.50 -12.82 -23.04
CA GLU A 245 30.94 -14.23 -23.08
C GLU A 245 32.20 -14.40 -23.93
N LEU A 246 32.23 -13.75 -25.10
CA LEU A 246 33.37 -13.77 -26.01
C LEU A 246 34.59 -13.07 -25.40
N HIS A 247 34.38 -11.90 -24.79
CA HIS A 247 35.43 -11.10 -24.15
C HIS A 247 36.06 -11.83 -22.96
N ASP A 248 35.25 -12.46 -22.11
CA ASP A 248 35.71 -13.19 -20.93
C ASP A 248 36.34 -14.56 -21.27
N GLY A 249 36.31 -14.98 -22.55
CA GLY A 249 36.84 -16.27 -22.99
C GLY A 249 36.07 -17.47 -22.42
N VAL A 250 34.77 -17.31 -22.15
CA VAL A 250 33.92 -18.37 -21.60
C VAL A 250 33.11 -19.09 -22.68
N SER A 251 32.58 -20.27 -22.36
CA SER A 251 31.75 -21.04 -23.30
C SER A 251 30.48 -20.28 -23.69
N LYS A 252 30.13 -20.30 -24.98
CA LYS A 252 28.85 -19.79 -25.49
C LYS A 252 27.68 -20.31 -24.67
N GLY A 253 26.79 -19.41 -24.25
CA GLY A 253 25.64 -19.75 -23.43
C GLY A 253 25.89 -19.68 -21.93
N LYS A 254 27.12 -19.46 -21.44
CA LYS A 254 27.39 -19.40 -19.99
C LYS A 254 26.57 -18.31 -19.30
N TYR A 255 26.44 -17.14 -19.90
CA TYR A 255 25.69 -16.01 -19.36
C TYR A 255 24.27 -16.00 -19.91
N THR A 256 24.11 -16.19 -21.22
CA THR A 256 22.81 -16.13 -21.89
C THR A 256 21.86 -17.27 -21.55
N ILE A 257 22.38 -18.48 -21.29
CA ILE A 257 21.59 -19.66 -20.92
C ILE A 257 21.83 -20.03 -19.45
N GLY A 258 23.11 -20.08 -19.04
CA GLY A 258 23.52 -20.49 -17.70
C GLY A 258 23.06 -19.52 -16.61
N LEU A 259 23.16 -18.21 -16.86
CA LEU A 259 22.56 -17.18 -15.99
C LEU A 259 21.17 -16.77 -16.47
N GLY A 260 20.88 -16.91 -17.76
CA GLY A 260 19.64 -16.45 -18.36
C GLY A 260 19.61 -14.93 -18.49
N GLN A 261 20.73 -14.31 -18.87
CA GLN A 261 20.87 -12.85 -19.00
C GLN A 261 21.14 -12.46 -20.46
N GLU A 262 20.50 -11.40 -20.97
CA GLU A 262 20.68 -10.92 -22.35
C GLU A 262 21.55 -9.66 -22.39
N ARG A 263 21.27 -8.70 -21.51
CA ARG A 263 21.93 -7.39 -21.47
C ARG A 263 22.07 -6.95 -20.03
N MET A 264 23.15 -6.26 -19.72
CA MET A 264 23.43 -5.72 -18.39
C MET A 264 23.60 -4.21 -18.47
N ALA A 265 22.70 -3.47 -17.81
CA ALA A 265 22.78 -2.03 -17.70
C ALA A 265 23.82 -1.62 -16.66
N PHE A 266 24.52 -0.52 -16.88
CA PHE A 266 25.50 -0.01 -15.94
C PHE A 266 25.60 1.50 -16.02
N CYS A 267 25.97 2.12 -14.90
CA CYS A 267 26.17 3.56 -14.80
C CYS A 267 27.57 3.97 -15.27
N SER A 268 27.66 5.12 -15.94
CA SER A 268 28.93 5.82 -16.16
C SER A 268 29.39 6.57 -14.89
N ASP A 269 30.43 7.39 -14.94
CA ASP A 269 30.84 8.25 -13.82
C ASP A 269 29.88 9.44 -13.56
N ARG A 270 28.96 9.72 -14.49
CA ARG A 270 27.90 10.74 -14.36
C ARG A 270 26.70 10.28 -13.55
N GLU A 271 26.53 8.98 -13.36
CA GLU A 271 25.36 8.40 -12.68
C GLU A 271 25.75 7.69 -11.38
N ASP A 272 25.02 8.01 -10.31
CA ASP A 272 25.07 7.29 -9.04
C ASP A 272 23.65 6.99 -8.56
N VAL A 273 23.51 6.25 -7.46
CA VAL A 273 22.18 5.89 -6.93
C VAL A 273 21.34 7.13 -6.59
N VAL A 274 21.95 8.25 -6.19
CA VAL A 274 21.22 9.49 -5.87
C VAL A 274 20.66 10.10 -7.14
N SER A 275 21.44 10.15 -8.23
CA SER A 275 20.99 10.68 -9.51
C SER A 275 19.90 9.79 -10.13
N LEU A 276 20.00 8.46 -9.98
CA LEU A 276 18.94 7.53 -10.36
C LEU A 276 17.64 7.80 -9.56
N CYS A 277 17.74 7.98 -8.24
CA CYS A 277 16.59 8.31 -7.39
C CYS A 277 15.97 9.68 -7.73
N LEU A 278 16.80 10.71 -7.94
CA LEU A 278 16.33 12.05 -8.34
C LEU A 278 15.56 11.98 -9.65
N THR A 279 16.12 11.28 -10.64
CA THR A 279 15.47 11.04 -11.93
C THR A 279 14.13 10.34 -11.74
N ALA A 280 14.11 9.22 -11.02
CA ALA A 280 12.91 8.42 -10.83
C ALA A 280 11.78 9.21 -10.15
N VAL A 281 12.09 9.97 -9.10
CA VAL A 281 11.08 10.80 -8.42
C VAL A 281 10.63 11.95 -9.32
N SER A 282 11.55 12.70 -9.95
CA SER A 282 11.13 13.82 -10.81
C SER A 282 10.29 13.38 -12.01
N SER A 283 10.64 12.25 -12.65
CA SER A 283 9.89 11.69 -13.77
C SER A 283 8.51 11.18 -13.32
N LEU A 284 8.43 10.49 -12.18
CA LEU A 284 7.16 10.04 -11.60
C LEU A 284 6.21 11.22 -11.34
N MET A 285 6.72 12.28 -10.69
CA MET A 285 5.93 13.46 -10.33
C MET A 285 5.44 14.20 -11.57
N LEU A 286 6.33 14.43 -12.54
CA LEU A 286 5.98 15.06 -13.81
C LEU A 286 4.90 14.27 -14.56
N ARG A 287 5.08 12.95 -14.71
CA ARG A 287 4.17 12.11 -15.48
C ARG A 287 2.81 11.95 -14.82
N THR A 288 2.77 11.82 -13.50
CA THR A 288 1.52 11.69 -12.75
C THR A 288 0.84 13.03 -12.50
N GLN A 289 1.50 14.14 -12.81
CA GLN A 289 1.06 15.51 -12.48
C GLN A 289 0.77 15.67 -10.98
N THR A 290 1.46 14.90 -10.14
CA THR A 290 1.30 14.98 -8.68
C THR A 290 2.08 16.19 -8.16
N SER A 291 1.47 16.98 -7.28
CA SER A 291 2.19 18.08 -6.63
C SER A 291 3.12 17.54 -5.54
N TYR A 292 4.31 18.12 -5.43
CA TYR A 292 5.20 17.84 -4.30
C TYR A 292 4.58 18.21 -2.94
N SER A 293 3.54 19.06 -2.89
CA SER A 293 2.77 19.33 -1.66
C SER A 293 1.94 18.15 -1.19
N ASP A 294 1.56 17.24 -2.10
CA ASP A 294 0.61 16.16 -1.85
C ASP A 294 1.31 14.90 -1.31
N ILE A 295 2.59 15.00 -1.00
CA ILE A 295 3.42 13.91 -0.49
C ILE A 295 3.67 14.14 1.00
N GLY A 296 3.21 13.20 1.83
CA GLY A 296 3.42 13.20 3.29
C GLY A 296 4.55 12.28 3.72
N ARG A 297 4.95 11.33 2.86
CA ARG A 297 6.05 10.40 3.14
C ARG A 297 6.89 10.13 1.90
N LEU A 298 8.21 10.10 2.06
CA LEU A 298 9.18 9.68 1.04
C LEU A 298 10.21 8.76 1.70
N GLU A 299 10.36 7.54 1.19
CA GLU A 299 11.29 6.55 1.74
C GLU A 299 12.10 5.86 0.64
N VAL A 300 13.41 5.66 0.88
CA VAL A 300 14.32 5.06 -0.09
C VAL A 300 14.80 3.70 0.41
N GLY A 301 14.62 2.67 -0.40
CA GLY A 301 15.27 1.37 -0.22
C GLY A 301 16.51 1.27 -1.09
N THR A 302 17.67 1.05 -0.48
CA THR A 302 18.93 0.87 -1.22
C THR A 302 19.93 0.08 -0.38
N GLU A 303 20.88 -0.58 -1.05
CA GLU A 303 22.11 -1.10 -0.46
C GLU A 303 23.37 -0.44 -1.07
N THR A 304 23.19 0.59 -1.89
CA THR A 304 24.25 1.38 -2.52
C THR A 304 24.55 2.60 -1.66
N LEU A 305 25.45 2.44 -0.69
CA LEU A 305 25.81 3.52 0.23
C LEU A 305 26.67 4.60 -0.44
N VAL A 306 26.23 5.86 -0.35
CA VAL A 306 27.00 7.04 -0.75
C VAL A 306 27.53 7.84 0.44
N ASP A 307 26.88 7.70 1.60
CA ASP A 307 27.23 8.32 2.87
C ASP A 307 26.75 7.38 4.00
N LYS A 308 27.46 7.35 5.13
CA LYS A 308 27.18 6.44 6.26
C LYS A 308 26.13 6.98 7.23
N SER A 309 25.80 8.27 7.14
CA SER A 309 24.87 8.96 8.05
C SER A 309 23.79 9.70 7.27
N LYS A 310 24.18 10.42 6.21
CA LYS A 310 23.25 11.22 5.41
C LYS A 310 22.46 10.33 4.43
N SER A 311 21.17 10.19 4.69
CA SER A 311 20.26 9.43 3.82
C SER A 311 20.11 10.04 2.41
N ILE A 312 19.94 9.19 1.41
CA ILE A 312 19.53 9.56 0.05
C ILE A 312 18.19 10.30 0.11
N LYS A 313 17.24 9.87 0.95
CA LYS A 313 15.98 10.60 1.19
C LYS A 313 16.23 12.08 1.47
N SER A 314 17.19 12.42 2.34
CA SER A 314 17.52 13.82 2.64
C SER A 314 18.12 14.56 1.44
N MET A 315 18.76 13.86 0.50
CA MET A 315 19.24 14.43 -0.75
C MET A 315 18.08 14.68 -1.74
N LEU A 316 17.05 13.82 -1.75
CA LEU A 316 15.86 13.96 -2.58
C LEU A 316 14.96 15.12 -2.16
N MET A 317 15.01 15.54 -0.89
CA MET A 317 14.28 16.72 -0.40
C MET A 317 14.60 18.00 -1.19
N ARG A 318 15.68 18.04 -1.99
CA ARG A 318 15.95 19.14 -2.93
C ARG A 318 14.81 19.36 -3.94
N LEU A 319 14.10 18.29 -4.33
CA LEU A 319 12.98 18.36 -5.27
C LEU A 319 11.75 19.07 -4.66
N PHE A 320 11.66 19.10 -3.33
CA PHE A 320 10.53 19.68 -2.59
C PHE A 320 10.73 21.16 -2.22
N LYS A 321 11.92 21.72 -2.47
CA LYS A 321 12.25 23.10 -2.07
C LYS A 321 11.29 24.14 -2.65
N ASN A 322 10.90 23.97 -3.92
CA ASN A 322 10.05 24.95 -4.61
C ASN A 322 8.59 24.91 -4.12
N SER A 323 8.11 23.78 -3.59
CA SER A 323 6.77 23.67 -3.01
C SER A 323 6.71 24.05 -1.53
N ASN A 324 7.86 24.35 -0.91
CA ASN A 324 8.01 24.57 0.53
C ASN A 324 7.46 23.42 1.39
N ASN A 325 7.36 22.20 0.84
CA ASN A 325 6.90 21.03 1.58
C ASN A 325 8.08 20.33 2.27
N ASN A 326 8.36 20.73 3.51
CA ASN A 326 9.41 20.12 4.33
C ASN A 326 8.86 19.13 5.37
N ASN A 327 7.53 19.07 5.55
CA ASN A 327 6.87 18.11 6.43
C ASN A 327 6.61 16.80 5.68
N VAL A 328 7.68 16.03 5.46
CA VAL A 328 7.64 14.75 4.73
C VAL A 328 8.38 13.68 5.53
N GLU A 329 7.67 12.69 6.03
CA GLU A 329 8.22 11.57 6.79
C GLU A 329 9.08 10.62 5.92
N GLY A 330 9.74 9.66 6.56
CA GLY A 330 10.56 8.63 5.90
C GLY A 330 12.06 8.98 5.83
N VAL A 331 12.87 7.93 5.67
CA VAL A 331 14.35 7.95 5.61
C VAL A 331 14.83 6.90 4.60
N ASP A 332 16.05 6.37 4.76
CA ASP A 332 16.50 5.21 4.00
C ASP A 332 16.29 3.92 4.80
N SER A 333 15.91 2.84 4.12
CA SER A 333 15.73 1.49 4.65
C SER A 333 16.69 0.53 3.96
N THR A 334 17.55 -0.15 4.71
CA THR A 334 18.62 -0.99 4.15
C THR A 334 18.69 -2.36 4.80
N ASN A 335 18.56 -3.40 3.97
CA ASN A 335 19.10 -4.74 4.20
C ASN A 335 19.26 -5.41 2.83
N ALA A 336 20.44 -5.29 2.22
CA ALA A 336 20.71 -5.78 0.87
C ALA A 336 19.55 -5.45 -0.10
N CYS A 337 19.20 -6.38 -0.99
CA CYS A 337 18.09 -6.28 -1.94
C CYS A 337 16.68 -6.16 -1.31
N TYR A 338 16.52 -6.25 0.02
CA TYR A 338 15.20 -6.18 0.68
C TYR A 338 14.72 -4.73 0.96
N GLY A 339 15.64 -3.75 0.97
CA GLY A 339 15.35 -2.38 1.41
C GLY A 339 14.16 -1.71 0.73
N GLY A 340 13.97 -1.93 -0.58
CA GLY A 340 12.82 -1.39 -1.33
C GLY A 340 11.48 -1.95 -0.87
N THR A 341 11.44 -3.24 -0.53
CA THR A 341 10.25 -3.89 0.04
C THR A 341 9.98 -3.42 1.48
N ALA A 342 11.02 -3.19 2.27
CA ALA A 342 10.87 -2.59 3.61
C ALA A 342 10.24 -1.19 3.52
N ALA A 343 10.76 -0.33 2.63
CA ALA A 343 10.22 1.01 2.40
C ALA A 343 8.76 0.99 1.90
N LEU A 344 8.41 0.02 1.03
CA LEU A 344 7.02 -0.21 0.61
C LEU A 344 6.12 -0.54 1.81
N PHE A 345 6.53 -1.47 2.65
CA PHE A 345 5.73 -1.87 3.81
C PHE A 345 5.60 -0.77 4.86
N ASN A 346 6.66 0.00 5.10
CA ASN A 346 6.62 1.15 6.00
C ASN A 346 5.66 2.21 5.50
N SER A 347 5.63 2.47 4.18
CA SER A 347 4.73 3.46 3.58
C SER A 347 3.27 3.01 3.58
N VAL A 348 3.00 1.73 3.32
CA VAL A 348 1.66 1.17 3.45
C VAL A 348 1.18 1.21 4.90
N ALA A 349 2.04 0.85 5.87
CA ALA A 349 1.71 0.93 7.29
C ALA A 349 1.46 2.38 7.74
N TRP A 350 2.22 3.36 7.23
CA TRP A 350 2.01 4.78 7.51
C TRP A 350 0.65 5.26 7.01
N LEU A 351 0.30 4.99 5.73
CA LEU A 351 -1.01 5.31 5.15
C LEU A 351 -2.17 4.70 5.96
N GLU A 352 -1.92 3.55 6.54
CA GLU A 352 -2.87 2.79 7.33
C GLU A 352 -2.93 3.28 8.79
N SER A 353 -1.93 3.99 9.28
CA SER A 353 -1.84 4.39 10.69
C SER A 353 -2.67 5.64 11.05
N SER A 354 -2.78 5.91 12.36
CA SER A 354 -3.29 7.18 12.87
C SER A 354 -2.39 8.39 12.56
N ALA A 355 -1.16 8.17 12.09
CA ALA A 355 -0.25 9.23 11.67
C ALA A 355 -0.47 9.65 10.19
N TRP A 356 -1.36 8.96 9.46
CA TRP A 356 -1.68 9.37 8.10
C TRP A 356 -2.40 10.71 8.08
N ASP A 357 -1.92 11.62 7.24
CA ASP A 357 -2.39 13.00 7.12
C ASP A 357 -3.19 13.28 5.84
N GLY A 358 -3.64 12.22 5.16
CA GLY A 358 -4.39 12.29 3.90
C GLY A 358 -3.50 12.39 2.64
N ARG A 359 -2.20 12.62 2.77
CA ARG A 359 -1.27 12.75 1.64
C ARG A 359 -0.76 11.39 1.13
N LEU A 360 -0.13 11.41 -0.04
CA LEU A 360 0.44 10.22 -0.68
C LEU A 360 1.84 9.91 -0.12
N ALA A 361 2.30 8.68 -0.37
CA ALA A 361 3.67 8.27 -0.08
C ALA A 361 4.43 7.96 -1.37
N ILE A 362 5.73 8.26 -1.40
CA ILE A 362 6.65 7.83 -2.45
C ILE A 362 7.64 6.83 -1.88
N VAL A 363 7.79 5.70 -2.56
CA VAL A 363 8.81 4.70 -2.26
C VAL A 363 9.77 4.63 -3.43
N VAL A 364 11.07 4.70 -3.18
CA VAL A 364 12.10 4.57 -4.22
C VAL A 364 12.97 3.37 -3.90
N ALA A 365 13.04 2.39 -4.78
CA ALA A 365 14.03 1.31 -4.71
C ALA A 365 15.09 1.56 -5.79
N ALA A 366 16.36 1.65 -5.43
CA ALA A 366 17.40 1.98 -6.40
C ALA A 366 18.77 1.48 -5.99
N ASP A 367 19.54 0.99 -6.96
CA ASP A 367 20.88 0.47 -6.72
C ASP A 367 21.76 0.48 -7.97
N VAL A 368 23.06 0.40 -7.71
CA VAL A 368 24.10 0.15 -8.71
C VAL A 368 24.86 -1.12 -8.30
N ALA A 369 24.44 -2.26 -8.86
CA ALA A 369 25.01 -3.58 -8.56
C ALA A 369 26.28 -3.82 -9.38
N THR A 370 27.43 -3.71 -8.71
CA THR A 370 28.75 -3.89 -9.31
C THR A 370 29.56 -4.94 -8.57
N TYR A 371 30.30 -5.76 -9.32
CA TYR A 371 31.14 -6.83 -8.78
C TYR A 371 32.57 -6.73 -9.32
N ALA A 372 33.51 -7.24 -8.53
CA ALA A 372 34.89 -7.44 -8.94
C ALA A 372 34.98 -8.33 -10.20
N GLN A 373 36.12 -8.29 -10.88
CA GLN A 373 36.36 -9.15 -12.04
C GLN A 373 36.24 -10.62 -11.62
N GLY A 374 35.48 -11.40 -12.39
CA GLY A 374 35.20 -12.80 -12.10
C GLY A 374 33.75 -13.19 -12.39
N GLY A 375 33.37 -14.39 -11.97
CA GLY A 375 32.09 -15.02 -12.36
C GLY A 375 30.81 -14.30 -11.89
N ALA A 376 30.90 -13.35 -10.97
CA ALA A 376 29.77 -12.54 -10.49
C ALA A 376 29.57 -11.23 -11.29
N ARG A 377 30.59 -10.75 -12.03
CA ARG A 377 30.48 -9.53 -12.84
C ARG A 377 29.31 -9.54 -13.83
N PRO A 378 29.02 -10.65 -14.54
CA PRO A 378 27.91 -10.72 -15.49
C PRO A 378 26.52 -10.68 -14.85
N THR A 379 26.41 -10.75 -13.51
CA THR A 379 25.13 -10.64 -12.77
C THR A 379 24.91 -9.24 -12.21
N GLY A 380 25.71 -8.25 -12.58
CA GLY A 380 25.49 -6.85 -12.21
C GLY A 380 24.25 -6.26 -12.85
N GLY A 381 24.08 -4.95 -12.65
CA GLY A 381 22.95 -4.20 -13.17
C GLY A 381 22.83 -2.86 -12.45
N ALA A 382 21.97 -1.98 -12.95
CA ALA A 382 21.67 -0.73 -12.28
C ALA A 382 20.30 -0.22 -12.71
N GLY A 383 19.62 0.45 -11.78
CA GLY A 383 18.31 1.06 -12.05
C GLY A 383 17.62 1.53 -10.79
N ALA A 384 16.50 2.21 -10.99
CA ALA A 384 15.61 2.66 -9.93
C ALA A 384 14.15 2.43 -10.31
N VAL A 385 13.32 2.15 -9.31
CA VAL A 385 11.87 2.13 -9.42
C VAL A 385 11.30 3.06 -8.36
N ALA A 386 10.60 4.11 -8.79
CA ALA A 386 9.79 4.94 -7.90
C ALA A 386 8.32 4.51 -7.96
N MET A 387 7.68 4.46 -6.81
CA MET A 387 6.30 4.04 -6.62
C MET A 387 5.52 5.11 -5.88
N LEU A 388 4.40 5.56 -6.45
CA LEU A 388 3.44 6.40 -5.75
C LEU A 388 2.44 5.48 -5.04
N ILE A 389 2.30 5.62 -3.72
CA ILE A 389 1.48 4.78 -2.86
C ILE A 389 0.32 5.60 -2.29
N GLY A 390 -0.89 5.05 -2.29
CA GLY A 390 -2.06 5.70 -1.73
C GLY A 390 -3.31 4.82 -1.72
N PRO A 391 -4.45 5.36 -1.25
CA PRO A 391 -5.73 4.66 -1.25
C PRO A 391 -6.28 4.45 -2.66
N ASN A 392 -7.23 3.53 -2.79
CA ASN A 392 -7.94 3.26 -4.05
C ASN A 392 -6.99 2.95 -5.21
N ALA A 393 -5.91 2.21 -4.92
CA ALA A 393 -4.89 1.84 -5.90
C ALA A 393 -5.40 0.78 -6.90
N PRO A 394 -4.87 0.76 -8.13
CA PRO A 394 -5.05 -0.35 -9.06
C PRO A 394 -4.26 -1.58 -8.64
N LEU A 395 -3.13 -1.42 -7.94
CA LEU A 395 -2.30 -2.52 -7.44
C LEU A 395 -2.34 -2.54 -5.92
N VAL A 396 -3.26 -3.30 -5.33
CA VAL A 396 -3.57 -3.29 -3.89
C VAL A 396 -2.76 -4.34 -3.15
N LEU A 397 -2.06 -3.97 -2.07
CA LEU A 397 -1.42 -4.96 -1.21
C LEU A 397 -2.48 -5.77 -0.44
N ASP A 398 -2.35 -7.09 -0.42
CA ASP A 398 -3.25 -7.94 0.35
C ASP A 398 -3.04 -7.78 1.86
N ARG A 399 -3.95 -7.04 2.49
CA ARG A 399 -3.99 -6.89 3.95
C ARG A 399 -3.98 -8.24 4.65
N GLY A 400 -3.05 -8.40 5.58
CA GLY A 400 -2.86 -9.62 6.36
C GLY A 400 -2.15 -10.77 5.64
N LEU A 401 -1.85 -10.66 4.34
CA LEU A 401 -1.13 -11.69 3.56
C LEU A 401 0.30 -11.26 3.24
N ARG A 402 1.07 -11.04 4.32
CA ARG A 402 2.52 -10.89 4.28
C ARG A 402 3.14 -11.88 5.25
N ALA A 403 4.15 -12.60 4.83
CA ALA A 403 4.94 -13.47 5.68
C ALA A 403 6.43 -13.20 5.48
N SER A 404 7.17 -13.11 6.59
CA SER A 404 8.58 -12.77 6.57
C SER A 404 9.39 -13.86 7.24
N HIS A 405 10.63 -14.02 6.78
CA HIS A 405 11.67 -14.82 7.42
C HIS A 405 12.96 -14.02 7.40
N MET A 406 13.60 -13.93 8.56
CA MET A 406 14.83 -13.18 8.79
C MET A 406 15.73 -14.05 9.65
N ASP A 407 17.03 -14.04 9.37
CA ASP A 407 18.04 -14.80 10.10
C ASP A 407 19.39 -14.10 10.03
N ASP A 408 20.37 -14.51 10.84
CA ASP A 408 21.74 -13.97 10.86
C ASP A 408 22.67 -14.84 10.00
N THR A 409 23.04 -14.35 8.81
CA THR A 409 23.84 -15.09 7.81
C THR A 409 24.91 -14.23 7.16
N TYR A 410 26.05 -14.85 6.83
CA TYR A 410 27.15 -14.22 6.07
C TYR A 410 27.20 -14.71 4.61
N ASP A 411 26.05 -14.79 3.96
CA ASP A 411 25.91 -15.31 2.60
C ASP A 411 26.35 -14.30 1.53
N PHE A 412 26.01 -13.03 1.72
CA PHE A 412 26.51 -11.89 0.95
C PHE A 412 26.47 -10.64 1.82
N TYR A 413 27.58 -9.90 1.89
CA TYR A 413 27.68 -8.71 2.73
C TYR A 413 28.80 -7.76 2.26
N LYS A 414 28.69 -6.48 2.61
CA LYS A 414 29.67 -5.44 2.29
C LYS A 414 30.46 -5.03 3.54
N GLY A 415 31.35 -5.92 4.00
CA GLY A 415 32.16 -5.68 5.20
C GLY A 415 33.31 -4.68 5.00
N ASN A 416 33.81 -4.53 3.77
CA ASN A 416 34.91 -3.62 3.45
C ASN A 416 34.38 -2.28 2.92
N MET A 417 34.49 -1.23 3.74
CA MET A 417 34.02 0.12 3.41
C MET A 417 34.88 0.88 2.39
N HIS A 418 36.02 0.31 1.98
CA HIS A 418 36.93 0.92 0.99
C HIS A 418 36.63 0.50 -0.45
N THR A 419 35.71 -0.44 -0.66
CA THR A 419 35.27 -0.90 -1.98
C THR A 419 33.75 -0.96 -2.03
N ASN A 420 33.20 -0.82 -3.23
CA ASN A 420 31.79 -1.07 -3.51
C ASN A 420 31.49 -2.57 -3.74
N TYR A 421 32.51 -3.43 -3.81
CA TYR A 421 32.33 -4.85 -4.08
C TYR A 421 31.94 -5.63 -2.82
N PRO A 422 30.94 -6.51 -2.90
CA PRO A 422 30.53 -7.35 -1.80
C PRO A 422 31.47 -8.56 -1.63
N LEU A 423 31.50 -9.08 -0.41
CA LEU A 423 31.96 -10.44 -0.12
C LEU A 423 30.78 -11.39 -0.32
N VAL A 424 30.99 -12.49 -1.04
CA VAL A 424 29.92 -13.40 -1.45
C VAL A 424 30.35 -14.85 -1.28
N ASP A 425 29.62 -15.61 -0.47
CA ASP A 425 29.62 -17.07 -0.54
C ASP A 425 28.47 -17.51 -1.45
N GLY A 426 28.80 -17.78 -2.72
CA GLY A 426 27.79 -18.09 -3.73
C GLY A 426 26.98 -19.35 -3.42
N LYS A 427 27.55 -20.35 -2.74
CA LYS A 427 26.82 -21.58 -2.38
C LYS A 427 25.86 -21.29 -1.23
N LEU A 428 26.34 -20.60 -0.19
CA LEU A 428 25.53 -20.23 0.96
C LEU A 428 24.39 -19.27 0.55
N SER A 429 24.64 -18.29 -0.32
CA SER A 429 23.63 -17.34 -0.80
C SER A 429 22.46 -18.03 -1.51
N VAL A 430 22.75 -19.03 -2.33
CA VAL A 430 21.71 -19.85 -2.98
C VAL A 430 20.93 -20.66 -1.95
N GLN A 431 21.60 -21.25 -0.95
CA GLN A 431 20.93 -22.00 0.12
C GLN A 431 19.98 -21.10 0.93
N CYS A 432 20.49 -19.96 1.43
CA CYS A 432 19.70 -18.98 2.18
C CYS A 432 18.49 -18.50 1.37
N TYR A 433 18.65 -18.27 0.06
CA TYR A 433 17.55 -17.88 -0.83
C TYR A 433 16.41 -18.89 -0.84
N PHE A 434 16.72 -20.18 -1.04
CA PHE A 434 15.70 -21.23 -1.07
C PHE A 434 15.06 -21.49 0.29
N GLU A 435 15.85 -21.43 1.37
CA GLU A 435 15.35 -21.56 2.74
C GLU A 435 14.35 -20.45 3.10
N ALA A 436 14.71 -19.19 2.81
CA ALA A 436 13.79 -18.07 3.00
C ALA A 436 12.52 -18.19 2.15
N LEU A 437 12.66 -18.62 0.90
CA LEU A 437 11.51 -18.83 0.02
C LEU A 437 10.55 -19.86 0.61
N TYR A 438 11.07 -20.99 1.11
CA TYR A 438 10.26 -21.99 1.81
C TYR A 438 9.51 -21.40 3.00
N ASN A 439 10.27 -20.79 3.90
CA ASN A 439 9.79 -20.37 5.21
C ASN A 439 8.74 -19.28 5.05
N CYS A 440 9.00 -18.31 4.17
CA CYS A 440 8.03 -17.28 3.83
C CYS A 440 6.77 -17.87 3.17
N TYR A 441 6.92 -18.82 2.23
CA TYR A 441 5.77 -19.42 1.55
C TYR A 441 4.89 -20.23 2.52
N CYS A 442 5.48 -21.07 3.37
CA CYS A 442 4.74 -21.86 4.36
C CYS A 442 3.95 -20.97 5.32
N LEU A 443 4.55 -19.88 5.81
CA LEU A 443 3.89 -18.89 6.65
C LEU A 443 2.80 -18.12 5.90
N TYR A 444 3.05 -17.72 4.65
CA TYR A 444 2.06 -17.07 3.80
C TYR A 444 0.85 -18.00 3.58
N ARG A 445 1.10 -19.27 3.22
CA ARG A 445 0.07 -20.29 3.01
C ARG A 445 -0.82 -20.45 4.24
N LYS A 446 -0.24 -20.51 5.44
CA LYS A 446 -1.00 -20.54 6.70
C LYS A 446 -1.92 -19.32 6.85
N LYS A 447 -1.42 -18.11 6.58
CA LYS A 447 -2.22 -16.87 6.63
C LYS A 447 -3.32 -16.86 5.58
N PHE A 448 -3.02 -17.31 4.37
CA PHE A 448 -3.97 -17.42 3.26
C PHE A 448 -5.13 -18.34 3.60
N LEU A 449 -4.83 -19.57 4.01
CA LEU A 449 -5.85 -20.56 4.37
C LEU A 449 -6.72 -20.08 5.53
N ASN A 450 -6.12 -19.44 6.55
CA ASN A 450 -6.89 -18.87 7.67
C ASN A 450 -7.81 -17.73 7.23
N LYS A 451 -7.34 -16.85 6.33
CA LYS A 451 -8.12 -15.70 5.83
C LYS A 451 -9.34 -16.15 5.02
N PHE A 452 -9.20 -17.21 4.23
CA PHE A 452 -10.22 -17.70 3.31
C PHE A 452 -10.92 -18.99 3.78
N ALA A 453 -10.77 -19.39 5.05
CA ALA A 453 -11.31 -20.64 5.59
C ALA A 453 -12.84 -20.77 5.51
N ASN A 454 -13.57 -19.64 5.60
CA ASN A 454 -15.04 -19.59 5.62
C ASN A 454 -15.64 -19.06 4.30
N ASP A 455 -14.80 -18.86 3.29
CA ASP A 455 -15.19 -18.15 2.09
C ASP A 455 -15.62 -19.16 1.01
N ASN A 456 -16.93 -19.42 0.94
CA ASN A 456 -17.55 -20.40 0.03
C ASN A 456 -17.31 -20.05 -1.47
N GLU A 457 -16.96 -18.79 -1.79
CA GLU A 457 -16.65 -18.35 -3.15
C GLU A 457 -15.20 -18.65 -3.55
N THR A 458 -14.26 -18.64 -2.60
CA THR A 458 -12.94 -19.19 -2.85
C THR A 458 -13.03 -20.70 -2.83
N ASN A 459 -12.97 -21.30 -4.02
CA ASN A 459 -12.96 -22.75 -4.22
C ASN A 459 -11.64 -23.37 -3.70
N THR A 460 -11.26 -23.09 -2.43
CA THR A 460 -10.10 -23.61 -1.68
C THR A 460 -10.12 -25.14 -1.58
N SER A 461 -11.26 -25.75 -1.86
CA SER A 461 -11.43 -27.20 -2.04
C SER A 461 -10.90 -27.74 -3.38
N SER A 462 -10.52 -26.88 -4.33
CA SER A 462 -10.19 -27.26 -5.73
C SER A 462 -8.80 -26.82 -6.22
N LYS A 463 -8.08 -25.97 -5.48
CA LYS A 463 -6.75 -25.43 -5.85
C LYS A 463 -5.79 -25.44 -4.66
N SER A 464 -4.50 -25.63 -4.93
CA SER A 464 -3.46 -25.31 -3.95
C SER A 464 -3.28 -23.80 -3.83
N VAL A 465 -2.67 -23.32 -2.74
CA VAL A 465 -2.44 -21.87 -2.55
C VAL A 465 -1.62 -21.26 -3.70
N LEU A 466 -0.63 -21.99 -4.22
CA LEU A 466 0.16 -21.54 -5.35
C LEU A 466 -0.68 -21.34 -6.64
N GLN A 467 -1.72 -22.15 -6.82
CA GLN A 467 -2.62 -22.10 -7.98
C GLN A 467 -3.66 -20.97 -7.89
N HIS A 468 -3.70 -20.21 -6.78
CA HIS A 468 -4.49 -18.97 -6.66
C HIS A 468 -3.78 -17.73 -7.21
N PHE A 469 -2.50 -17.85 -7.62
CA PHE A 469 -1.76 -16.76 -8.24
C PHE A 469 -1.83 -16.82 -9.76
N ASP A 470 -1.96 -15.65 -10.37
CA ASP A 470 -1.89 -15.44 -11.82
C ASP A 470 -0.48 -15.08 -12.28
N ALA A 471 0.38 -14.70 -11.33
CA ALA A 471 1.82 -14.57 -11.52
C ALA A 471 2.58 -14.74 -10.21
N ILE A 472 3.82 -15.21 -10.32
CA ILE A 472 4.76 -15.34 -9.20
C ILE A 472 6.04 -14.63 -9.58
N ILE A 473 6.28 -13.51 -8.91
CA ILE A 473 7.45 -12.66 -9.08
C ILE A 473 8.42 -12.94 -7.95
N PHE A 474 9.69 -13.04 -8.32
CA PHE A 474 10.80 -13.24 -7.41
C PHE A 474 11.78 -12.08 -7.54
N HIS A 475 12.50 -11.76 -6.47
CA HIS A 475 13.78 -11.07 -6.59
C HIS A 475 14.64 -11.82 -7.62
N SER A 476 15.17 -11.10 -8.61
CA SER A 476 15.90 -11.71 -9.72
C SER A 476 17.34 -11.19 -9.78
N PRO A 477 18.28 -11.87 -9.09
CA PRO A 477 19.70 -11.67 -9.33
C PRO A 477 20.09 -12.08 -10.77
N TYR A 478 19.51 -13.18 -11.24
CA TYR A 478 19.63 -13.67 -12.61
C TYR A 478 18.52 -14.68 -12.94
N GLY A 479 18.17 -14.79 -14.23
CA GLY A 479 17.00 -15.55 -14.69
C GLY A 479 17.03 -17.04 -14.31
N LYS A 480 18.20 -17.68 -14.31
CA LYS A 480 18.33 -19.09 -13.92
C LYS A 480 17.96 -19.34 -12.46
N LEU A 481 18.29 -18.41 -11.54
CA LEU A 481 17.88 -18.55 -10.14
C LEU A 481 16.37 -18.49 -10.02
N VAL A 482 15.71 -17.56 -10.73
CA VAL A 482 14.24 -17.47 -10.74
C VAL A 482 13.60 -18.74 -11.30
N ARG A 483 14.18 -19.31 -12.38
CA ARG A 483 13.70 -20.59 -12.93
C ARG A 483 13.78 -21.71 -11.88
N LYS A 484 14.90 -21.80 -11.16
CA LYS A 484 15.09 -22.78 -10.07
C LYS A 484 14.16 -22.49 -8.89
N ALA A 485 13.99 -21.23 -8.48
CA ALA A 485 13.07 -20.77 -7.42
C ALA A 485 11.63 -21.20 -7.67
N PHE A 486 11.15 -20.99 -8.91
CA PHE A 486 9.81 -21.40 -9.30
C PHE A 486 9.63 -22.92 -9.25
N THR A 487 10.58 -23.69 -9.80
CA THR A 487 10.54 -25.16 -9.76
C THR A 487 10.54 -25.65 -8.32
N TRP A 488 11.47 -25.14 -7.51
CA TRP A 488 11.61 -25.49 -6.10
C TRP A 488 10.31 -25.24 -5.32
N LEU A 489 9.72 -24.05 -5.46
CA LEU A 489 8.45 -23.70 -4.82
C LEU A 489 7.30 -24.59 -5.28
N THR A 490 7.23 -24.89 -6.58
CA THR A 490 6.18 -25.75 -7.16
C THR A 490 6.26 -27.18 -6.64
N LEU A 491 7.47 -27.73 -6.52
CA LEU A 491 7.67 -29.09 -6.01
C LEU A 491 7.37 -29.18 -4.51
N HIS A 492 7.72 -28.15 -3.73
CA HIS A 492 7.32 -28.10 -2.31
C HIS A 492 5.81 -27.96 -2.13
N ASP A 493 5.13 -27.13 -2.93
CA ASP A 493 3.67 -27.03 -2.89
C ASP A 493 3.00 -28.35 -3.29
N LEU A 494 3.53 -29.05 -4.31
CA LEU A 494 3.10 -30.40 -4.68
C LEU A 494 3.17 -31.38 -3.50
N GLN A 495 4.24 -31.35 -2.70
CA GLN A 495 4.38 -32.27 -1.57
C GLN A 495 3.36 -32.02 -0.47
N ILE A 496 3.03 -30.75 -0.23
CA ILE A 496 2.02 -30.33 0.74
C ILE A 496 0.61 -30.68 0.24
N ASP A 497 0.35 -30.47 -1.05
CA ASP A 497 -0.99 -30.33 -1.63
C ASP A 497 -1.17 -31.21 -2.91
N ALA A 498 -0.60 -32.42 -2.90
CA ALA A 498 -0.50 -33.31 -4.08
C ALA A 498 -1.82 -33.58 -4.81
N ASN A 499 -2.96 -33.55 -4.10
CA ASN A 499 -4.27 -33.78 -4.69
C ASN A 499 -4.64 -32.76 -5.77
N PHE A 500 -4.12 -31.53 -5.70
CA PHE A 500 -4.39 -30.46 -6.66
C PHE A 500 -3.53 -30.54 -7.92
N TYR A 501 -2.57 -31.45 -7.95
CA TYR A 501 -1.65 -31.66 -9.07
C TYR A 501 -1.99 -32.89 -9.91
N LYS A 502 -3.14 -33.55 -9.67
CA LYS A 502 -3.57 -34.74 -10.43
C LYS A 502 -3.58 -34.55 -11.96
N LYS A 503 -3.86 -33.33 -12.43
CA LYS A 503 -3.82 -32.98 -13.87
C LYS A 503 -2.40 -32.86 -14.43
N ASN A 504 -1.40 -32.74 -13.57
CA ASN A 504 0.03 -32.65 -13.91
C ASN A 504 0.71 -33.99 -13.55
N SER A 505 0.31 -35.08 -14.22
CA SER A 505 0.76 -36.44 -13.91
C SER A 505 2.28 -36.59 -13.83
N ASN A 506 3.02 -35.84 -14.66
CA ASN A 506 4.49 -35.84 -14.67
C ASN A 506 5.10 -35.27 -13.38
N LEU A 507 4.44 -34.34 -12.68
CA LEU A 507 4.94 -33.76 -11.44
C LEU A 507 4.74 -34.69 -10.24
N LEU A 508 3.74 -35.57 -10.27
CA LEU A 508 3.44 -36.48 -9.17
C LEU A 508 4.57 -37.44 -8.83
N LYS A 509 5.51 -37.69 -9.75
CA LYS A 509 6.72 -38.50 -9.50
C LYS A 509 7.62 -37.88 -8.41
N TYR A 510 7.51 -36.58 -8.17
CA TYR A 510 8.29 -35.85 -7.15
C TYR A 510 7.63 -35.81 -5.77
N LYS A 511 6.45 -36.44 -5.59
CA LYS A 511 5.68 -36.37 -4.34
C LYS A 511 6.46 -36.86 -3.11
N LEU A 512 7.33 -37.85 -3.27
CA LEU A 512 8.13 -38.45 -2.19
C LEU A 512 9.63 -38.24 -2.40
N THR A 513 10.02 -37.36 -3.32
CA THR A 513 11.43 -37.05 -3.61
C THR A 513 11.95 -36.01 -2.62
N ASP A 514 13.19 -36.16 -2.14
CA ASP A 514 13.82 -35.09 -1.38
C ASP A 514 14.11 -33.87 -2.28
N ILE A 515 13.48 -32.73 -2.00
CA ILE A 515 13.59 -31.52 -2.82
C ILE A 515 14.70 -30.63 -2.26
N ASN A 516 15.90 -30.83 -2.80
CA ASN A 516 17.10 -30.05 -2.47
C ASN A 516 17.61 -29.23 -3.67
N VAL A 517 18.63 -28.39 -3.43
CA VAL A 517 19.20 -27.51 -4.46
C VAL A 517 19.87 -28.28 -5.59
N ASP A 518 20.44 -29.46 -5.29
CA ASP A 518 21.14 -30.30 -6.27
C ASP A 518 20.16 -30.87 -7.29
N LEU A 519 18.95 -31.26 -6.86
CA LEU A 519 17.87 -31.70 -7.74
C LEU A 519 17.53 -30.65 -8.82
N LEU A 520 17.64 -29.36 -8.49
CA LEU A 520 17.33 -28.26 -9.44
C LEU A 520 18.41 -28.08 -10.52
N SER A 521 19.53 -28.80 -10.43
CA SER A 521 20.57 -28.81 -11.46
C SER A 521 20.26 -29.80 -12.58
N ASP A 522 19.33 -30.73 -12.38
CA ASP A 522 18.82 -31.63 -13.42
C ASP A 522 17.91 -30.85 -14.42
N PRO A 523 18.27 -30.79 -15.70
CA PRO A 523 17.45 -30.14 -16.73
C PRO A 523 16.04 -30.73 -16.88
N ASP A 524 15.86 -32.03 -16.64
CA ASP A 524 14.56 -32.69 -16.78
C ASP A 524 13.59 -32.26 -15.67
N VAL A 525 14.10 -32.04 -14.45
CA VAL A 525 13.30 -31.50 -13.33
C VAL A 525 12.79 -30.09 -13.66
N LEU A 526 13.63 -29.25 -14.25
CA LEU A 526 13.20 -27.94 -14.71
C LEU A 526 12.14 -28.11 -15.82
N LYS A 527 12.42 -28.93 -16.84
CA LYS A 527 11.51 -29.17 -17.98
C LYS A 527 10.11 -29.60 -17.54
N ASP A 528 9.98 -30.42 -16.50
CA ASP A 528 8.68 -30.87 -16.00
C ASP A 528 7.80 -29.75 -15.43
N THR A 529 8.40 -28.64 -14.99
CA THR A 529 7.68 -27.44 -14.51
C THR A 529 7.58 -26.32 -15.56
N GLU A 530 8.04 -26.56 -16.79
CA GLU A 530 8.16 -25.53 -17.84
C GLU A 530 6.83 -24.89 -18.21
N GLN A 531 5.78 -25.68 -18.41
CA GLN A 531 4.48 -25.13 -18.80
C GLN A 531 3.92 -24.18 -17.73
N LEU A 532 4.10 -24.51 -16.45
CA LEU A 532 3.66 -23.65 -15.35
C LEU A 532 4.56 -22.41 -15.24
N PHE A 533 5.88 -22.55 -15.43
CA PHE A 533 6.81 -21.43 -15.42
C PHE A 533 6.49 -20.41 -16.51
N LYS A 534 6.26 -20.86 -17.75
CA LYS A 534 5.88 -20.01 -18.88
C LYS A 534 4.61 -19.22 -18.61
N LYS A 535 3.66 -19.84 -17.90
CA LYS A 535 2.40 -19.19 -17.53
C LYS A 535 2.55 -18.18 -16.39
N LEU A 536 3.24 -18.56 -15.31
CA LEU A 536 3.18 -17.83 -14.04
C LEU A 536 4.39 -16.91 -13.79
N THR A 537 5.54 -17.17 -14.39
CA THR A 537 6.78 -16.47 -14.03
C THR A 537 7.56 -15.95 -15.23
N GLU A 538 7.57 -16.61 -16.39
CA GLU A 538 8.26 -16.09 -17.60
C GLU A 538 7.86 -14.65 -17.98
N PRO A 539 6.57 -14.23 -17.90
CA PRO A 539 6.19 -12.85 -18.21
C PRO A 539 6.83 -11.81 -17.29
N THR A 540 7.34 -12.22 -16.13
CA THR A 540 8.00 -11.35 -15.15
C THR A 540 9.49 -11.13 -15.47
N GLN A 541 10.05 -11.81 -16.48
CA GLN A 541 11.50 -11.87 -16.71
C GLN A 541 12.01 -10.93 -17.82
N LYS A 542 11.15 -10.14 -18.48
CA LYS A 542 11.58 -9.23 -19.55
C LYS A 542 12.65 -8.23 -19.07
N LEU A 543 12.37 -7.48 -18.01
CA LEU A 543 13.30 -6.48 -17.48
C LEU A 543 14.52 -7.10 -16.79
N PRO A 544 14.38 -8.10 -15.89
CA PRO A 544 15.54 -8.74 -15.26
C PRO A 544 16.58 -9.27 -16.24
N ARG A 545 16.15 -9.86 -17.38
CA ARG A 545 17.06 -10.38 -18.42
C ARG A 545 17.77 -9.28 -19.20
N ASN A 546 17.15 -8.11 -19.32
CA ASN A 546 17.58 -7.06 -20.24
C ASN A 546 18.29 -5.88 -19.53
N ILE A 547 18.23 -5.86 -18.20
CA ILE A 547 18.87 -4.86 -17.33
C ILE A 547 19.92 -5.51 -16.41
N GLY A 548 19.71 -6.76 -15.99
CA GLY A 548 20.50 -7.40 -14.95
C GLY A 548 19.95 -7.13 -13.54
N ASN A 549 20.77 -7.38 -12.52
CA ASN A 549 20.37 -7.26 -11.13
C ASN A 549 20.32 -5.78 -10.70
N MET A 550 19.12 -5.28 -10.40
CA MET A 550 18.92 -3.94 -9.85
C MET A 550 18.80 -3.93 -8.31
N TYR A 551 19.31 -4.96 -7.63
CA TYR A 551 19.17 -5.19 -6.19
C TYR A 551 17.77 -4.91 -5.66
N THR A 552 17.57 -3.85 -4.88
CA THR A 552 16.27 -3.52 -4.25
C THR A 552 15.15 -3.28 -5.25
N ALA A 553 15.48 -2.80 -6.44
CA ALA A 553 14.52 -2.57 -7.51
C ALA A 553 14.17 -3.84 -8.32
N SER A 554 14.93 -4.93 -8.17
CA SER A 554 14.81 -6.12 -9.03
C SER A 554 13.43 -6.79 -8.95
N VAL A 555 12.86 -6.95 -7.74
CA VAL A 555 11.52 -7.53 -7.57
C VAL A 555 10.44 -6.65 -8.22
N PHE A 556 10.60 -5.32 -8.17
CA PHE A 556 9.69 -4.38 -8.81
C PHE A 556 9.89 -4.32 -10.33
N GLY A 557 11.11 -4.54 -10.83
CA GLY A 557 11.35 -4.78 -12.25
C GLY A 557 10.62 -6.03 -12.76
N GLY A 558 10.50 -7.07 -11.94
CA GLY A 558 9.65 -8.23 -12.23
C GLY A 558 8.16 -7.89 -12.31
N LEU A 559 7.67 -7.01 -11.41
CA LEU A 559 6.31 -6.49 -11.44
C LEU A 559 6.03 -5.67 -12.70
N ILE A 560 6.90 -4.73 -13.03
CA ILE A 560 6.75 -3.93 -14.25
C ILE A 560 6.78 -4.81 -15.49
N SER A 561 7.63 -5.85 -15.53
CA SER A 561 7.67 -6.82 -16.63
C SER A 561 6.34 -7.52 -16.86
N TYR A 562 5.66 -7.91 -15.78
CA TYR A 562 4.34 -8.51 -15.86
C TYR A 562 3.27 -7.52 -16.33
N LEU A 563 3.29 -6.30 -15.80
CA LEU A 563 2.31 -5.27 -16.16
C LEU A 563 2.40 -4.87 -17.64
N ILE A 564 3.59 -4.92 -18.24
CA ILE A 564 3.76 -4.65 -19.68
C ILE A 564 3.62 -5.89 -20.56
N SER A 565 3.38 -7.08 -20.00
CA SER A 565 3.34 -8.33 -20.77
C SER A 565 1.99 -8.59 -21.45
N LYS A 566 0.93 -7.89 -21.02
CA LYS A 566 -0.44 -8.08 -21.50
C LYS A 566 -1.23 -6.76 -21.35
N PRO A 567 -2.36 -6.58 -22.04
CA PRO A 567 -3.18 -5.38 -21.89
C PRO A 567 -3.96 -5.36 -20.56
N ALA A 568 -4.33 -4.15 -20.11
CA ALA A 568 -4.96 -3.92 -18.80
C ALA A 568 -6.27 -4.71 -18.58
N TYR A 569 -7.09 -4.88 -19.62
CA TYR A 569 -8.37 -5.60 -19.53
C TYR A 569 -8.22 -7.09 -19.19
N GLU A 570 -7.04 -7.68 -19.39
CA GLU A 570 -6.75 -9.08 -19.03
C GLU A 570 -6.27 -9.25 -17.59
N MET A 571 -6.03 -8.17 -16.86
CA MET A 571 -5.41 -8.21 -15.53
C MET A 571 -6.39 -8.03 -14.37
N GLY A 572 -7.60 -7.54 -14.64
CA GLY A 572 -8.61 -7.29 -13.63
C GLY A 572 -8.91 -8.50 -12.74
N GLY A 573 -8.78 -8.33 -11.41
CA GLY A 573 -9.03 -9.39 -10.43
C GLY A 573 -7.89 -10.38 -10.23
N GLN A 574 -6.78 -10.24 -10.98
CA GLN A 574 -5.62 -11.13 -10.83
C GLN A 574 -4.89 -10.91 -9.50
N ARG A 575 -4.34 -11.99 -8.96
CA ARG A 575 -3.49 -11.95 -7.76
C ARG A 575 -2.06 -12.32 -8.12
N ILE A 576 -1.13 -11.45 -7.76
CA ILE A 576 0.29 -11.62 -8.01
C ILE A 576 0.99 -11.94 -6.69
N ALA A 577 1.78 -13.01 -6.67
CA ALA A 577 2.72 -13.30 -5.60
C ALA A 577 4.04 -12.54 -5.80
N MET A 578 4.58 -12.01 -4.70
CA MET A 578 5.83 -11.28 -4.65
C MET A 578 6.74 -11.92 -3.59
N PHE A 579 7.89 -12.43 -4.01
CA PHE A 579 8.95 -12.87 -3.10
C PHE A 579 10.13 -11.90 -3.18
N SER A 580 10.34 -11.16 -2.09
CA SER A 580 11.47 -10.26 -1.91
C SER A 580 12.50 -10.90 -0.98
N PHE A 581 13.77 -10.78 -1.33
CA PHE A 581 14.89 -11.37 -0.61
C PHE A 581 16.04 -10.38 -0.61
N GLY A 582 16.74 -10.26 0.52
CA GLY A 582 18.04 -9.64 0.64
C GLY A 582 18.91 -10.45 1.59
N SER A 583 20.17 -10.68 1.21
CA SER A 583 21.17 -11.39 2.02
C SER A 583 21.42 -10.74 3.39
N GLY A 584 21.98 -11.52 4.32
CA GLY A 584 22.23 -11.11 5.70
C GLY A 584 21.41 -11.76 6.82
N MET A 585 20.15 -12.19 6.70
CA MET A 585 19.21 -12.11 5.59
C MET A 585 17.80 -11.68 6.03
N CYS A 586 17.09 -10.99 5.14
CA CYS A 586 15.71 -10.56 5.32
C CYS A 586 14.89 -10.89 4.08
N SER A 587 13.72 -11.49 4.27
CA SER A 587 12.84 -11.87 3.17
C SER A 587 11.36 -11.71 3.49
N SER A 588 10.54 -11.58 2.45
CA SER A 588 9.08 -11.61 2.58
C SER A 588 8.40 -12.16 1.34
N PHE A 589 7.39 -13.00 1.57
CA PHE A 589 6.40 -13.39 0.58
C PHE A 589 5.09 -12.64 0.87
N TYR A 590 4.57 -11.93 -0.11
CA TYR A 590 3.34 -11.15 -0.01
C TYR A 590 2.59 -11.17 -1.35
N SER A 591 1.38 -10.62 -1.39
CA SER A 591 0.60 -10.56 -2.62
C SER A 591 -0.01 -9.20 -2.91
N ILE A 592 -0.25 -8.97 -4.20
CA ILE A 592 -0.89 -7.78 -4.74
C ILE A 592 -2.11 -8.24 -5.56
N ASN A 593 -3.28 -7.63 -5.33
CA ASN A 593 -4.43 -7.79 -6.23
C ASN A 593 -4.50 -6.64 -7.22
N ILE A 594 -4.78 -6.98 -8.47
CA ILE A 594 -5.03 -6.00 -9.52
C ILE A 594 -6.52 -5.67 -9.56
N ARG A 595 -6.84 -4.39 -9.45
CA ARG A 595 -8.21 -3.87 -9.60
C ARG A 595 -8.40 -3.30 -11.00
N SER A 596 -9.45 -3.75 -11.67
CA SER A 596 -9.88 -3.17 -12.94
C SER A 596 -10.31 -1.72 -12.78
N GLY A 597 -10.24 -0.96 -13.86
CA GLY A 597 -10.76 0.40 -13.96
C GLY A 597 -9.71 1.38 -14.48
N GLU A 598 -10.13 2.63 -14.62
CA GLU A 598 -9.38 3.71 -15.28
C GLU A 598 -7.95 3.90 -14.73
N LYS A 599 -7.75 3.73 -13.41
CA LYS A 599 -6.42 3.83 -12.81
C LYS A 599 -5.45 2.76 -13.31
N LEU A 600 -5.93 1.55 -13.55
CA LEU A 600 -5.12 0.48 -14.13
C LEU A 600 -4.81 0.79 -15.60
N ASP A 601 -5.81 1.21 -16.37
CA ASP A 601 -5.63 1.58 -17.78
C ASP A 601 -4.63 2.73 -17.94
N THR A 602 -4.71 3.73 -17.07
CA THR A 602 -3.78 4.85 -16.98
C THR A 602 -2.37 4.39 -16.60
N LEU A 603 -2.24 3.45 -15.65
CA LEU A 603 -0.95 2.91 -15.26
C LEU A 603 -0.28 2.17 -16.44
N ILE A 604 -1.02 1.28 -17.11
CA ILE A 604 -0.49 0.46 -18.20
C ILE A 604 -0.18 1.30 -19.44
N SER A 605 -1.07 2.22 -19.84
CA SER A 605 -0.88 3.10 -21.00
C SER A 605 0.36 3.99 -20.88
N HIS A 606 0.76 4.36 -19.67
CA HIS A 606 2.01 5.07 -19.42
C HIS A 606 3.23 4.14 -19.38
N LEU A 607 3.14 3.01 -18.65
CA LEU A 607 4.28 2.12 -18.45
C LEU A 607 4.79 1.49 -19.74
N VAL A 608 3.89 1.05 -20.62
CA VAL A 608 4.25 0.32 -21.86
C VAL A 608 5.18 1.14 -22.77
N PRO A 609 4.80 2.36 -23.23
CA PRO A 609 5.67 3.16 -24.10
C PRO A 609 6.94 3.62 -23.38
N HIS A 610 6.83 4.00 -22.10
CA HIS A 610 7.98 4.43 -21.30
C HIS A 610 9.06 3.33 -21.20
N VAL A 611 8.66 2.11 -20.87
CA VAL A 611 9.61 0.99 -20.74
C VAL A 611 10.20 0.61 -22.10
N ALA A 612 9.39 0.60 -23.17
CA ALA A 612 9.90 0.34 -24.52
C ALA A 612 10.99 1.36 -24.90
N GLU A 613 10.71 2.65 -24.70
CA GLU A 613 11.67 3.72 -24.94
C GLU A 613 12.97 3.54 -24.15
N LYS A 614 12.85 3.30 -22.83
CA LYS A 614 14.00 3.16 -21.92
C LYS A 614 14.84 1.91 -22.19
N LEU A 615 14.29 0.87 -22.82
CA LEU A 615 15.07 -0.33 -23.17
C LEU A 615 15.73 -0.22 -24.54
N GLU A 616 15.01 0.32 -25.53
CA GLU A 616 15.40 0.31 -26.95
C GLU A 616 16.37 1.44 -27.31
N LYS A 617 16.25 2.61 -26.66
CA LYS A 617 17.13 3.77 -26.93
C LYS A 617 18.46 3.73 -26.18
N ARG A 618 18.78 2.64 -25.45
CA ARG A 618 20.06 2.52 -24.76
C ARG A 618 21.20 2.27 -25.74
N HIS A 619 22.37 2.80 -25.42
CA HIS A 619 23.61 2.59 -26.14
C HIS A 619 24.27 1.26 -25.74
N CYS A 620 24.49 0.40 -26.74
CA CYS A 620 25.28 -0.82 -26.56
C CYS A 620 26.77 -0.46 -26.48
N THR A 621 27.39 -0.77 -25.35
CA THR A 621 28.81 -0.52 -25.09
C THR A 621 29.62 -1.80 -25.27
N SER A 622 30.81 -1.70 -25.84
CA SER A 622 31.71 -2.85 -25.99
C SER A 622 32.19 -3.38 -24.63
N PRO A 623 32.47 -4.68 -24.48
CA PRO A 623 32.99 -5.23 -23.23
C PRO A 623 34.26 -4.54 -22.72
N ALA A 624 35.19 -4.17 -23.61
CA ALA A 624 36.42 -3.47 -23.25
C ALA A 624 36.16 -2.06 -22.68
N GLU A 625 35.24 -1.31 -23.28
CA GLU A 625 34.84 0.01 -22.77
C GLU A 625 34.08 -0.12 -21.44
N PHE A 626 33.20 -1.12 -21.33
CA PHE A 626 32.51 -1.45 -20.08
C PHE A 626 33.48 -1.74 -18.93
N GLU A 627 34.52 -2.55 -19.16
CA GLU A 627 35.54 -2.82 -18.15
C GLU A 627 36.33 -1.58 -17.76
N ASN A 628 36.66 -0.72 -18.73
CA ASN A 628 37.33 0.54 -18.46
C ASN A 628 36.47 1.47 -17.58
N ILE A 629 35.16 1.58 -17.87
CA ILE A 629 34.23 2.37 -17.06
C ILE A 629 34.14 1.81 -15.63
N LEU A 630 34.05 0.49 -15.46
CA LEU A 630 34.05 -0.12 -14.13
C LEU A 630 35.35 0.12 -13.37
N LYS A 631 36.50 0.08 -14.06
CA LYS A 631 37.81 0.39 -13.46
C LYS A 631 37.90 1.85 -13.02
N ILE A 632 37.39 2.79 -13.83
CA ILE A 632 37.29 4.21 -13.44
C ILE A 632 36.40 4.36 -12.21
N ARG A 633 35.25 3.68 -12.16
CA ARG A 633 34.36 3.69 -10.99
C ARG A 633 35.02 3.15 -9.73
N GLU A 634 35.82 2.08 -9.84
CA GLU A 634 36.59 1.54 -8.73
C GLU A 634 37.63 2.55 -8.21
N LEU A 635 38.38 3.17 -9.11
CA LEU A 635 39.40 4.18 -8.77
C LEU A 635 38.84 5.49 -8.22
N THR A 636 37.58 5.78 -8.52
CA THR A 636 36.88 7.02 -8.10
C THR A 636 35.94 6.79 -6.92
N TYR A 637 35.76 5.54 -6.49
CA TYR A 637 35.02 5.21 -5.28
C TYR A 637 35.67 5.88 -4.07
N ASN A 638 34.89 6.64 -3.30
CA ASN A 638 35.36 7.45 -2.17
C ASN A 638 36.44 8.50 -2.50
N LYS A 639 36.55 8.95 -3.76
CA LYS A 639 37.47 10.02 -4.15
C LYS A 639 36.83 11.42 -4.01
N ALA A 640 37.59 12.35 -3.45
CA ALA A 640 37.24 13.77 -3.36
C ALA A 640 38.53 14.64 -3.40
N PRO A 641 38.55 15.77 -4.14
CA PRO A 641 37.54 16.19 -5.10
C PRO A 641 37.50 15.29 -6.34
N PHE A 642 36.37 15.29 -7.04
CA PHE A 642 36.16 14.49 -8.25
C PHE A 642 35.20 15.19 -9.22
N GLU A 643 35.55 15.21 -10.50
CA GLU A 643 34.70 15.73 -11.57
C GLU A 643 34.47 14.62 -12.61
N PRO A 644 33.22 14.17 -12.80
CA PRO A 644 32.89 13.17 -13.82
C PRO A 644 33.22 13.66 -15.24
N THR A 645 33.64 12.73 -16.08
CA THR A 645 34.20 12.99 -17.42
C THR A 645 33.34 12.48 -18.56
N THR A 646 32.42 11.53 -18.31
CA THR A 646 31.53 11.01 -19.36
C THR A 646 30.66 12.14 -19.94
N ASN A 647 30.41 12.10 -21.25
CA ASN A 647 29.58 13.10 -21.93
C ASN A 647 28.14 13.04 -21.41
N ILE A 648 27.57 14.21 -21.13
CA ILE A 648 26.18 14.34 -20.67
C ILE A 648 25.16 14.05 -21.77
N GLU A 649 25.55 14.21 -23.04
CA GLU A 649 24.68 13.93 -24.20
C GLU A 649 24.37 12.43 -24.35
N ASP A 650 25.14 11.57 -23.69
CA ASP A 650 24.91 10.12 -23.68
C ASP A 650 23.78 9.72 -22.73
N LEU A 651 23.30 10.63 -21.87
CA LEU A 651 22.24 10.38 -20.92
C LEU A 651 20.86 10.57 -21.57
N PHE A 652 19.84 9.93 -21.00
CA PHE A 652 18.47 10.19 -21.43
C PHE A 652 18.06 11.64 -21.09
N PRO A 653 17.25 12.29 -21.95
CA PRO A 653 16.67 13.59 -21.62
C PRO A 653 15.93 13.56 -20.28
N GLY A 654 16.18 14.57 -19.44
CA GLY A 654 15.61 14.69 -18.10
C GLY A 654 16.28 13.82 -17.03
N SER A 655 17.37 13.11 -17.34
CA SER A 655 18.17 12.39 -16.35
C SER A 655 18.94 13.37 -15.46
N TRP A 656 18.83 13.19 -14.14
CA TRP A 656 19.76 13.82 -13.22
C TRP A 656 21.13 13.14 -13.30
N TYR A 657 22.18 13.94 -13.17
CA TYR A 657 23.57 13.48 -13.20
C TYR A 657 24.45 14.21 -12.20
N LEU A 658 25.52 13.55 -11.78
CA LEU A 658 26.57 14.10 -10.93
C LEU A 658 27.43 15.08 -11.73
N THR A 659 27.55 16.31 -11.23
CA THR A 659 28.38 17.35 -11.85
C THR A 659 29.76 17.41 -11.21
N TYR A 660 29.82 17.32 -9.89
CA TYR A 660 31.06 17.50 -9.13
C TYR A 660 30.93 16.94 -7.71
N ILE A 661 32.04 16.46 -7.16
CA ILE A 661 32.24 16.17 -5.74
C ILE A 661 33.38 17.06 -5.25
N ASP A 662 33.13 17.87 -4.23
CA ASP A 662 34.17 18.74 -3.68
C ASP A 662 35.08 18.05 -2.67
N SER A 663 36.09 18.77 -2.19
CA SER A 663 37.05 18.27 -1.20
C SER A 663 36.43 17.90 0.16
N MET A 664 35.17 18.25 0.41
CA MET A 664 34.39 17.90 1.60
C MET A 664 33.35 16.81 1.32
N PHE A 665 33.47 16.09 0.20
CA PHE A 665 32.56 15.02 -0.22
C PHE A 665 31.13 15.48 -0.52
N ARG A 666 30.88 16.79 -0.67
CA ARG A 666 29.56 17.31 -1.03
C ARG A 666 29.34 17.05 -2.52
N ARG A 667 28.22 16.39 -2.84
CA ARG A 667 27.84 16.01 -4.20
C ARG A 667 26.88 17.00 -4.83
N TYR A 668 27.23 17.47 -6.02
CA TYR A 668 26.45 18.43 -6.81
C TYR A 668 25.82 17.72 -8.01
N TYR A 669 24.58 18.07 -8.30
CA TYR A 669 23.80 17.42 -9.35
C TYR A 669 23.10 18.46 -10.22
N SER A 670 22.85 18.09 -11.47
CA SER A 670 22.04 18.85 -12.43
C SER A 670 21.13 17.89 -13.20
N GLN A 671 20.16 18.45 -13.93
CA GLN A 671 19.20 17.72 -14.76
C GLN A 671 19.30 18.20 -16.20
#